data_AF-A0AAW0GN72-F1
#
_entry.id   AF-A0AAW0GN72-F1
#
_cell.length_a   1.000
_cell.length_b   1.000
_cell.length_c   1.000
_cell.angle_alpha   90.00
_cell.angle_beta   90.00
_cell.angle_gamma   90.00
#
_symmetry.space_group_name_H-M   'P 1'
#
loop_
_entity.id
_entity.type
_entity.pdbx_description
1 polymer ?
#
loop_
_entity_poly.entity_id
_entity_poly.type
_entity_poly.pdbx_seq_one_letter_code
_entity_poly.pdbx_strand_id
1 'polypeptide(L)'
;MRDVAISVTGILHLPLWETNLEGCISGMTDYSVFANSSFDPNDYANAVLAGETYPPQAGKSRTTKSTGLAPANEDISVAISKLNYSIENAEKELKNVVTSHHEDLLVQAAGVTQLEGSLGSVRGGLNDLDATLDKLRLKIRAPYKSLQSEVAKLERIQQASGILRRTSRFVTLTRRLEVQLSEMDKAEAAESKLDTTSKNPLNGDSSNSLFSQALENEDEKERTIAKAALTIAELTALLEPDSETAHVPKPVPLSSINAVSKHLPYVEAARSRITADMETMVITGLSTLNQSLLASSLQTAHNLRVLPDLVNNLVTDLSDAVDGRIRFAFDLSRIAKEIVGKDASSTPSSMLYRSRLRTEPTNVTAPQWTAALWSSLESLVEEMADCCIKVYTLEKVLKVKKDPVTQVLFLDEAMKVLENKPSAIFWGSLGQSLEKQARDAAKASTFLQQTLSTSYPRLLRLFHSFFAKIAVQTDTIYTQSQQSPETVIVLRALSNFESLYLSRSSNRLTEVVGQAFAGGPRSPPGMTEGINVARTIANELDSAKFDPLLVKSVAKYVVSSLDMFLNRLDGMISKERAAVTLIGPTATPQQVSNGQLGTCLYHCTSRLEKLEEEYANNVFSVLKPNIEKLQVAFDRLVDPLLAAIRRELGAIIAKLHRMDFSDSADRMGTGGGPSPYMKDLVERLNYIKSDVLCQFNVAEINQDWAVTIVKYVIKTFFLHASIAKPLGESGKLQLTTDMAELEFALNAFMSEKGQSKANINWERVGDDYRILRAMRPLLFLENSQLASQKHTAGLPPLLVLHHILVRSPISLPHTLHGWAEAEYVRWVDEHEEQEAWSLVESDLSHWEKVTEAEGGDPSSATEYVQLARTVLSNAMNANA
;
A
#
# COMPACT_ATOMS: atom_id res chain seq x y z
N MET A 1 -23.66 -35.19 -38.99
CA MET A 1 -24.37 -36.45 -38.68
C MET A 1 -23.56 -37.15 -37.59
N ARG A 2 -23.90 -37.11 -36.31
CA ARG A 2 -25.19 -37.22 -35.63
C ARG A 2 -25.17 -36.41 -34.32
N ASP A 3 -26.25 -35.68 -34.04
CA ASP A 3 -26.58 -35.11 -32.73
C ASP A 3 -27.38 -36.16 -31.92
N VAL A 4 -26.90 -36.55 -30.74
CA VAL A 4 -27.18 -35.98 -29.40
C VAL A 4 -28.58 -36.36 -28.86
N ALA A 5 -28.57 -37.32 -27.93
CA ALA A 5 -29.61 -37.53 -26.93
C ALA A 5 -29.18 -36.84 -25.63
N ILE A 6 -30.07 -36.00 -25.10
CA ILE A 6 -30.07 -35.33 -23.80
C ILE A 6 -31.53 -35.48 -23.32
N SER A 7 -31.91 -35.73 -22.07
CA SER A 7 -31.26 -36.03 -20.80
C SER A 7 -32.39 -36.20 -19.76
N VAL A 8 -32.00 -36.45 -18.51
CA VAL A 8 -32.67 -36.07 -17.26
C VAL A 8 -33.61 -37.10 -16.62
N THR A 9 -32.97 -37.96 -15.82
CA THR A 9 -33.20 -38.17 -14.37
C THR A 9 -34.49 -37.63 -13.73
N GLY A 10 -35.21 -38.49 -13.01
CA GLY A 10 -35.95 -38.07 -11.83
C GLY A 10 -37.10 -39.00 -11.46
N ILE A 11 -37.09 -39.41 -10.19
CA ILE A 11 -38.26 -39.84 -9.39
C ILE A 11 -38.50 -41.36 -9.30
N LEU A 12 -37.90 -41.93 -8.24
CA LEU A 12 -38.47 -42.98 -7.42
C LEU A 12 -39.91 -42.62 -7.02
N HIS A 13 -40.90 -43.44 -7.40
CA HIS A 13 -42.02 -43.87 -6.53
C HIS A 13 -42.91 -44.91 -7.25
N LEU A 14 -43.06 -46.10 -6.65
CA LEU A 14 -44.13 -47.09 -6.88
C LEU A 14 -45.53 -46.47 -6.70
N PRO A 15 -46.63 -47.22 -6.91
CA PRO A 15 -47.09 -48.07 -8.02
C PRO A 15 -48.48 -47.57 -8.52
N LEU A 16 -49.11 -48.21 -9.51
CA LEU A 16 -50.57 -48.42 -9.61
C LEU A 16 -50.89 -49.12 -10.97
N TRP A 17 -51.98 -49.89 -10.98
CA TRP A 17 -52.94 -50.17 -12.07
C TRP A 17 -52.40 -50.74 -13.42
N GLU A 18 -52.50 -52.03 -13.76
CA GLU A 18 -53.69 -52.91 -13.78
C GLU A 18 -54.90 -52.20 -14.40
N THR A 19 -55.13 -52.39 -15.71
CA THR A 19 -56.45 -52.50 -16.37
C THR A 19 -56.31 -52.50 -17.89
N ASN A 20 -57.19 -53.26 -18.55
CA ASN A 20 -57.48 -53.31 -20.00
C ASN A 20 -56.65 -54.29 -20.85
N LEU A 21 -56.79 -55.57 -20.50
CA LEU A 21 -56.66 -56.71 -21.41
C LEU A 21 -57.95 -57.56 -21.41
N GLU A 22 -59.11 -56.91 -21.33
CA GLU A 22 -60.43 -57.54 -21.48
C GLU A 22 -61.17 -56.91 -22.68
N GLY A 23 -61.19 -57.62 -23.79
CA GLY A 23 -61.94 -57.23 -24.99
C GLY A 23 -61.47 -58.00 -26.21
N CYS A 24 -62.28 -58.96 -26.63
CA CYS A 24 -62.14 -59.80 -27.84
C CYS A 24 -61.53 -61.20 -27.66
N ILE A 25 -61.57 -61.75 -26.44
CA ILE A 25 -61.80 -63.20 -26.25
C ILE A 25 -63.32 -63.37 -26.13
N SER A 26 -64.06 -63.38 -27.24
CA SER A 26 -65.53 -63.56 -27.24
C SER A 26 -66.02 -64.56 -28.29
N GLY A 27 -65.14 -65.43 -28.79
CA GLY A 27 -65.49 -66.49 -29.76
C GLY A 27 -64.86 -67.86 -29.47
N MET A 28 -64.25 -68.05 -28.30
CA MET A 28 -63.50 -69.26 -27.92
C MET A 28 -63.99 -69.88 -26.60
N THR A 29 -65.25 -69.64 -26.24
CA THR A 29 -65.85 -70.17 -25.00
C THR A 29 -66.42 -71.59 -25.14
N ASP A 30 -66.74 -72.03 -26.36
CA ASP A 30 -67.43 -73.33 -26.59
C ASP A 30 -66.51 -74.57 -26.55
N TYR A 31 -65.18 -74.40 -26.56
CA TYR A 31 -64.22 -75.52 -26.59
C TYR A 31 -63.40 -75.67 -25.30
N SER A 32 -63.70 -74.89 -24.27
CA SER A 32 -63.03 -74.94 -22.96
C SER A 32 -63.26 -76.27 -22.21
N VAL A 33 -64.32 -77.00 -22.55
CA VAL A 33 -64.68 -78.29 -21.93
C VAL A 33 -63.67 -79.40 -22.25
N PHE A 34 -63.04 -79.35 -23.44
CA PHE A 34 -62.05 -80.35 -23.87
C PHE A 34 -60.65 -80.13 -23.26
N ALA A 35 -60.42 -79.00 -22.60
CA ALA A 35 -59.15 -78.69 -21.94
C ALA A 35 -59.09 -79.18 -20.48
N ASN A 36 -60.18 -79.77 -19.96
CA ASN A 36 -60.27 -80.21 -18.57
C ASN A 36 -59.65 -81.61 -18.40
N SER A 37 -58.76 -81.78 -17.41
CA SER A 37 -57.95 -83.00 -17.26
C SER A 37 -58.74 -84.26 -16.84
N SER A 38 -60.00 -84.12 -16.47
CA SER A 38 -60.94 -85.19 -16.09
C SER A 38 -62.05 -85.42 -17.13
N PHE A 39 -61.81 -85.05 -18.38
CA PHE A 39 -62.76 -85.24 -19.49
C PHE A 39 -62.95 -86.72 -19.83
N ASP A 40 -64.16 -87.25 -19.65
CA ASP A 40 -64.57 -88.57 -20.16
C ASP A 40 -65.46 -88.38 -21.40
N PRO A 41 -65.00 -88.84 -22.59
CA PRO A 41 -65.78 -88.77 -23.83
C PRO A 41 -67.16 -89.44 -23.76
N ASN A 42 -67.31 -90.52 -22.99
CA ASN A 42 -68.58 -91.25 -22.88
C ASN A 42 -69.60 -90.49 -22.04
N ASP A 43 -69.18 -89.85 -20.94
CA ASP A 43 -70.07 -89.02 -20.12
C ASP A 43 -70.45 -87.71 -20.83
N TYR A 44 -69.52 -87.12 -21.60
CA TYR A 44 -69.82 -85.99 -22.46
C TYR A 44 -70.83 -86.36 -23.57
N ALA A 45 -70.64 -87.50 -24.24
CA ALA A 45 -71.58 -87.99 -25.25
C ALA A 45 -72.97 -88.30 -24.65
N ASN A 46 -73.03 -88.91 -23.45
CA ASN A 46 -74.27 -89.16 -22.74
C ASN A 46 -74.97 -87.87 -22.29
N ALA A 47 -74.22 -86.85 -21.84
CA ALA A 47 -74.77 -85.54 -21.47
C ALA A 47 -75.32 -84.77 -22.69
N VAL A 48 -74.62 -84.82 -23.83
CA VAL A 48 -75.08 -84.22 -25.09
C VAL A 48 -76.32 -84.94 -25.64
N LEU A 49 -76.36 -86.28 -25.58
CA LEU A 49 -77.53 -87.06 -25.99
C LEU A 49 -78.73 -86.85 -25.05
N ALA A 50 -78.50 -86.53 -23.77
CA ALA A 50 -79.52 -86.20 -22.79
C ALA A 50 -79.90 -84.71 -22.73
N GLY A 51 -79.17 -83.82 -23.41
CA GLY A 51 -79.39 -82.38 -23.41
C GLY A 51 -78.97 -81.65 -22.13
N GLU A 52 -78.06 -82.22 -21.33
CA GLU A 52 -77.56 -81.66 -20.07
C GLU A 52 -76.14 -81.04 -20.22
N THR A 53 -75.78 -80.09 -19.34
CA THR A 53 -74.46 -79.40 -19.36
C THR A 53 -73.37 -80.18 -18.59
N TYR A 54 -72.19 -80.34 -19.18
CA TYR A 54 -71.03 -81.04 -18.61
C TYR A 54 -70.04 -80.08 -17.92
N PRO A 55 -69.44 -80.41 -16.76
CA PRO A 55 -69.60 -81.64 -15.97
C PRO A 55 -70.88 -81.62 -15.10
N PRO A 56 -71.48 -82.79 -14.82
CA PRO A 56 -72.72 -82.88 -14.08
C PRO A 56 -72.56 -82.32 -12.66
N GLN A 57 -73.30 -81.26 -12.33
CA GLN A 57 -73.41 -80.78 -10.95
C GLN A 57 -74.13 -81.83 -10.12
N ALA A 58 -73.48 -82.28 -9.04
CA ALA A 58 -74.02 -83.26 -8.11
C ALA A 58 -75.30 -82.73 -7.45
N GLY A 59 -76.45 -83.23 -7.90
CA GLY A 59 -77.72 -83.01 -7.22
C GLY A 59 -78.95 -82.93 -8.11
N LYS A 60 -79.29 -84.00 -8.86
CA LYS A 60 -80.67 -84.46 -9.12
C LYS A 60 -80.63 -85.82 -9.85
N SER A 61 -81.58 -86.69 -9.50
CA SER A 61 -81.57 -88.13 -9.76
C SER A 61 -82.34 -88.51 -11.04
N ARG A 62 -81.68 -89.32 -11.89
CA ARG A 62 -82.09 -90.65 -12.41
C ARG A 62 -83.45 -90.81 -13.12
N THR A 63 -83.44 -91.38 -14.34
CA THR A 63 -84.29 -92.55 -14.70
C THR A 63 -83.70 -93.37 -15.85
N THR A 64 -83.58 -94.67 -15.57
CA THR A 64 -83.13 -95.80 -16.40
C THR A 64 -84.23 -96.42 -17.28
N LYS A 65 -83.85 -97.07 -18.39
CA LYS A 65 -84.47 -98.29 -18.97
C LYS A 65 -83.52 -98.82 -20.06
N SER A 66 -82.67 -99.83 -19.86
CA SER A 66 -82.84 -101.28 -19.58
C SER A 66 -83.33 -102.11 -20.77
N THR A 67 -82.57 -103.20 -21.04
CA THR A 67 -82.95 -104.61 -21.35
C THR A 67 -82.24 -105.14 -22.60
N GLY A 68 -81.61 -106.31 -22.63
CA GLY A 68 -81.60 -107.43 -21.68
C GLY A 68 -81.58 -108.76 -22.46
N LEU A 69 -80.66 -109.65 -22.11
CA LEU A 69 -80.42 -110.99 -22.67
C LEU A 69 -81.53 -112.01 -22.33
N ALA A 70 -81.76 -112.96 -23.27
CA ALA A 70 -81.98 -114.42 -23.07
C ALA A 70 -83.24 -114.90 -22.28
N PRO A 71 -83.51 -116.23 -22.12
CA PRO A 71 -83.62 -117.37 -23.05
C PRO A 71 -84.95 -118.17 -22.86
N ALA A 72 -85.23 -119.15 -23.74
CA ALA A 72 -85.73 -120.52 -23.44
C ALA A 72 -86.73 -121.08 -24.50
N ASN A 73 -86.25 -122.11 -25.21
CA ASN A 73 -86.97 -123.21 -25.88
C ASN A 73 -88.04 -122.89 -26.93
N GLU A 74 -87.60 -122.66 -28.17
CA GLU A 74 -88.36 -122.97 -29.39
C GLU A 74 -87.47 -123.78 -30.35
N ASP A 75 -88.06 -124.76 -31.03
CA ASP A 75 -87.38 -125.70 -31.93
C ASP A 75 -86.51 -124.99 -32.99
N ILE A 76 -85.23 -125.38 -33.08
CA ILE A 76 -84.11 -124.77 -33.84
C ILE A 76 -84.43 -124.43 -35.32
N SER A 77 -85.44 -125.07 -35.93
CA SER A 77 -85.83 -124.82 -37.32
C SER A 77 -86.55 -123.47 -37.53
N VAL A 78 -87.27 -122.97 -36.51
CA VAL A 78 -88.00 -121.68 -36.59
C VAL A 78 -87.05 -120.48 -36.45
N ALA A 79 -85.93 -120.63 -35.73
CA ALA A 79 -84.94 -119.56 -35.56
C ALA A 79 -84.18 -119.23 -36.86
N ILE A 80 -83.87 -120.24 -37.69
CA ILE A 80 -83.12 -120.05 -38.95
C ILE A 80 -83.96 -119.28 -39.98
N SER A 81 -85.26 -119.55 -40.07
CA SER A 81 -86.16 -118.87 -41.00
C SER A 81 -86.33 -117.38 -40.65
N LYS A 82 -86.34 -117.04 -39.36
CA LYS A 82 -86.41 -115.63 -38.91
C LYS A 82 -85.13 -114.85 -39.19
N LEU A 83 -83.97 -115.52 -39.12
CA LEU A 83 -82.66 -114.91 -39.36
C LEU A 83 -82.48 -114.56 -40.85
N ASN A 84 -82.89 -115.44 -41.76
CA ASN A 84 -82.84 -115.16 -43.21
C ASN A 84 -83.74 -113.97 -43.60
N TYR A 85 -84.95 -113.88 -43.05
CA TYR A 85 -85.83 -112.74 -43.32
C TYR A 85 -85.24 -111.40 -42.84
N SER A 86 -84.52 -111.42 -41.72
CA SER A 86 -83.90 -110.22 -41.15
C SER A 86 -82.72 -109.73 -42.00
N ILE A 87 -81.93 -110.64 -42.58
CA ILE A 87 -80.83 -110.31 -43.50
C ILE A 87 -81.37 -109.65 -44.76
N GLU A 88 -82.42 -110.20 -45.35
CA GLU A 88 -83.01 -109.68 -46.59
C GLU A 88 -83.57 -108.27 -46.43
N ASN A 89 -84.08 -107.94 -45.23
CA ASN A 89 -84.63 -106.62 -44.94
C ASN A 89 -83.54 -105.54 -44.76
N ALA A 90 -82.41 -105.89 -44.12
CA ALA A 90 -81.28 -104.98 -43.93
C ALA A 90 -80.61 -104.59 -45.26
N GLU A 91 -80.53 -105.53 -46.20
CA GLU A 91 -79.95 -105.28 -47.52
C GLU A 91 -80.78 -104.26 -48.33
N LYS A 92 -82.10 -104.22 -48.09
CA LYS A 92 -83.03 -103.32 -48.78
C LYS A 92 -82.94 -101.87 -48.28
N GLU A 93 -82.78 -101.67 -46.97
CA GLU A 93 -82.61 -100.31 -46.41
C GLU A 93 -81.31 -99.65 -46.84
N LEU A 94 -80.20 -100.40 -46.84
CA LEU A 94 -78.88 -99.90 -47.27
C LEU A 94 -78.91 -99.38 -48.71
N LYS A 95 -79.63 -100.08 -49.60
CA LYS A 95 -79.73 -99.70 -51.01
C LYS A 95 -80.48 -98.38 -51.20
N ASN A 96 -81.54 -98.13 -50.44
CA ASN A 96 -82.32 -96.89 -50.55
C ASN A 96 -81.51 -95.65 -50.15
N VAL A 97 -80.76 -95.72 -49.05
CA VAL A 97 -79.99 -94.57 -48.54
C VAL A 97 -78.90 -94.16 -49.53
N VAL A 98 -78.13 -95.13 -50.05
CA VAL A 98 -77.05 -94.87 -51.01
C VAL A 98 -77.57 -94.25 -52.30
N THR A 99 -78.77 -94.64 -52.75
CA THR A 99 -79.32 -94.12 -54.01
C THR A 99 -79.78 -92.66 -53.86
N SER A 100 -80.24 -92.25 -52.68
CA SER A 100 -80.83 -90.92 -52.47
C SER A 100 -79.82 -89.76 -52.35
N HIS A 101 -78.58 -90.02 -51.93
CA HIS A 101 -77.60 -88.97 -51.56
C HIS A 101 -76.31 -88.93 -52.40
N HIS A 102 -76.25 -89.60 -53.55
CA HIS A 102 -75.00 -89.72 -54.31
C HIS A 102 -74.56 -88.43 -55.03
N GLU A 103 -75.50 -87.56 -55.43
CA GLU A 103 -75.21 -86.32 -56.20
C GLU A 103 -74.51 -85.27 -55.32
N ASP A 104 -75.02 -85.03 -54.11
CA ASP A 104 -74.49 -84.01 -53.20
C ASP A 104 -73.06 -84.34 -52.71
N LEU A 105 -72.75 -85.63 -52.56
CA LEU A 105 -71.41 -86.12 -52.21
C LEU A 105 -70.36 -85.85 -53.30
N LEU A 106 -70.75 -85.90 -54.58
CA LEU A 106 -69.84 -85.67 -55.70
C LEU A 106 -69.44 -84.20 -55.85
N VAL A 107 -70.37 -83.27 -55.61
CA VAL A 107 -70.10 -81.83 -55.73
C VAL A 107 -69.20 -81.34 -54.59
N GLN A 108 -69.40 -81.82 -53.36
CA GLN A 108 -68.51 -81.51 -52.25
C GLN A 108 -67.11 -82.11 -52.44
N ALA A 109 -67.00 -83.32 -53.01
CA ALA A 109 -65.70 -83.91 -53.33
C ALA A 109 -64.92 -83.09 -54.37
N ALA A 110 -65.59 -82.55 -55.39
CA ALA A 110 -64.96 -81.71 -56.41
C ALA A 110 -64.41 -80.37 -55.84
N GLY A 111 -65.17 -79.72 -54.96
CA GLY A 111 -64.71 -78.49 -54.28
C GLY A 111 -63.50 -78.72 -53.36
N VAL A 112 -63.46 -79.86 -52.66
CA VAL A 112 -62.32 -80.26 -51.83
C VAL A 112 -61.06 -80.48 -52.67
N THR A 113 -61.17 -81.13 -53.83
CA THR A 113 -60.00 -81.34 -54.72
C THR A 113 -59.41 -80.04 -55.27
N GLN A 114 -60.22 -79.02 -55.53
CA GLN A 114 -59.71 -77.72 -56.00
C GLN A 114 -59.02 -76.93 -54.88
N LEU A 115 -59.59 -76.97 -53.66
CA LEU A 115 -58.97 -76.36 -52.48
C LEU A 115 -57.64 -77.04 -52.16
N GLU A 116 -57.59 -78.38 -52.24
CA GLU A 116 -56.37 -79.19 -52.06
C GLU A 116 -55.27 -78.79 -53.05
N GLY A 117 -55.61 -78.51 -54.32
CA GLY A 117 -54.66 -78.00 -55.31
C GLY A 117 -54.08 -76.62 -54.94
N SER A 118 -54.93 -75.68 -54.50
CA SER A 118 -54.48 -74.34 -54.08
C SER A 118 -53.64 -74.38 -52.77
N LEU A 119 -54.04 -75.22 -51.80
CA LEU A 119 -53.29 -75.49 -50.58
C LEU A 119 -51.96 -76.19 -50.88
N GLY A 120 -51.92 -77.09 -51.86
CA GLY A 120 -50.70 -77.72 -52.34
C GLY A 120 -49.71 -76.71 -52.92
N SER A 121 -50.20 -75.74 -53.72
CA SER A 121 -49.38 -74.67 -54.29
C SER A 121 -48.87 -73.70 -53.21
N VAL A 122 -49.73 -73.27 -52.28
CA VAL A 122 -49.33 -72.42 -51.14
C VAL A 122 -48.34 -73.14 -50.24
N ARG A 123 -48.56 -74.43 -49.95
CA ARG A 123 -47.62 -75.26 -49.18
C ARG A 123 -46.29 -75.43 -49.90
N GLY A 124 -46.30 -75.58 -51.22
CA GLY A 124 -45.09 -75.59 -52.05
C GLY A 124 -44.32 -74.26 -51.96
N GLY A 125 -45.00 -73.13 -52.14
CA GLY A 125 -44.40 -71.80 -52.02
C GLY A 125 -43.89 -71.50 -50.61
N LEU A 126 -44.57 -71.98 -49.57
CA LEU A 126 -44.13 -71.84 -48.18
C LEU A 126 -42.88 -72.69 -47.90
N ASN A 127 -42.83 -73.91 -48.43
CA ASN A 127 -41.65 -74.77 -48.34
C ASN A 127 -40.45 -74.17 -49.10
N ASP A 128 -40.68 -73.56 -50.26
CA ASP A 128 -39.62 -72.86 -51.02
C ASP A 128 -39.15 -71.61 -50.27
N LEU A 129 -40.05 -70.83 -49.66
CA LEU A 129 -39.69 -69.69 -48.82
C LEU A 129 -38.85 -70.14 -47.62
N ASP A 130 -39.26 -71.21 -46.94
CA ASP A 130 -38.53 -71.77 -45.80
C ASP A 130 -37.14 -72.24 -46.22
N ALA A 131 -37.02 -72.91 -47.38
CA ALA A 131 -35.74 -73.29 -47.96
C ALA A 131 -34.86 -72.07 -48.33
N THR A 132 -35.43 -70.96 -48.80
CA THR A 132 -34.67 -69.72 -49.05
C THR A 132 -34.26 -69.03 -47.77
N LEU A 133 -35.09 -69.06 -46.73
CA LEU A 133 -34.81 -68.50 -45.41
C LEU A 133 -33.69 -69.28 -44.72
N ASP A 134 -33.69 -70.62 -44.82
CA ASP A 134 -32.60 -71.46 -44.35
C ASP A 134 -31.30 -71.21 -45.12
N LYS A 135 -31.36 -71.05 -46.45
CA LYS A 135 -30.19 -70.64 -47.24
C LYS A 135 -29.66 -69.27 -46.82
N LEU A 136 -30.53 -68.30 -46.54
CA LEU A 136 -30.15 -66.96 -46.06
C LEU A 136 -29.53 -67.04 -44.66
N ARG A 137 -30.12 -67.84 -43.76
CA ARG A 137 -29.60 -68.10 -42.41
C ARG A 137 -28.20 -68.72 -42.47
N LEU A 138 -27.97 -69.68 -43.37
CA LEU A 138 -26.67 -70.31 -43.56
C LEU A 138 -25.66 -69.36 -44.22
N LYS A 139 -26.06 -68.50 -45.16
CA LYS A 139 -25.15 -67.56 -45.84
C LYS A 139 -24.82 -66.30 -45.04
N ILE A 140 -25.69 -65.84 -44.16
CA ILE A 140 -25.52 -64.56 -43.46
C ILE A 140 -25.38 -64.76 -41.95
N ARG A 141 -26.35 -65.43 -41.31
CA ARG A 141 -26.39 -65.51 -39.84
C ARG A 141 -25.28 -66.39 -39.28
N ALA A 142 -24.98 -67.52 -39.91
CA ALA A 142 -23.89 -68.40 -39.47
C ALA A 142 -22.50 -67.75 -39.64
N PRO A 143 -22.14 -67.15 -40.79
CA PRO A 143 -20.90 -66.38 -40.95
C PRO A 143 -20.82 -65.18 -40.03
N TYR A 144 -21.92 -64.45 -39.80
CA TYR A 144 -21.94 -63.35 -38.85
C TYR A 144 -21.66 -63.81 -37.41
N LYS A 145 -22.28 -64.91 -36.95
CA LYS A 145 -21.99 -65.49 -35.62
C LYS A 145 -20.54 -65.98 -35.52
N SER A 146 -20.02 -66.59 -36.58
CA SER A 146 -18.62 -67.02 -36.63
C SER A 146 -17.67 -65.83 -36.60
N LEU A 147 -17.92 -64.78 -37.40
CA LEU A 147 -17.16 -63.54 -37.39
C LEU A 147 -17.22 -62.85 -36.03
N GLN A 148 -18.40 -62.78 -35.40
CA GLN A 148 -18.55 -62.24 -34.04
C GLN A 148 -17.72 -63.03 -33.03
N SER A 149 -17.68 -64.36 -33.14
CA SER A 149 -16.85 -65.20 -32.27
C SER A 149 -15.35 -65.02 -32.53
N GLU A 150 -14.92 -64.88 -33.78
CA GLU A 150 -13.52 -64.65 -34.14
C GLU A 150 -13.06 -63.24 -33.78
N VAL A 151 -13.92 -62.23 -33.94
CA VAL A 151 -13.67 -60.86 -33.47
C VAL A 151 -13.55 -60.84 -31.94
N ALA A 152 -14.42 -61.54 -31.21
CA ALA A 152 -14.32 -61.66 -29.76
C ALA A 152 -13.05 -62.41 -29.31
N LYS A 153 -12.62 -63.45 -30.05
CA LYS A 153 -11.33 -64.11 -29.80
C LYS A 153 -10.16 -63.17 -30.05
N LEU A 154 -10.19 -62.43 -31.16
CA LEU A 154 -9.16 -61.45 -31.51
C LEU A 154 -9.06 -60.35 -30.45
N GLU A 155 -10.20 -59.83 -29.99
CA GLU A 155 -10.27 -58.83 -28.92
C GLU A 155 -9.66 -59.37 -27.62
N ARG A 156 -10.00 -60.61 -27.23
CA ARG A 156 -9.41 -61.25 -26.04
C ARG A 156 -7.90 -61.47 -26.18
N ILE A 157 -7.41 -61.87 -27.36
CA ILE A 157 -5.97 -62.03 -27.62
C ILE A 157 -5.26 -60.68 -27.56
N GLN A 158 -5.84 -59.63 -28.13
CA GLN A 158 -5.29 -58.27 -28.05
C GLN A 158 -5.25 -57.75 -26.61
N GLN A 159 -6.32 -57.97 -25.83
CA GLN A 159 -6.35 -57.63 -24.40
C GLN A 159 -5.29 -58.42 -23.62
N ALA A 160 -5.17 -59.73 -23.84
CA ALA A 160 -4.16 -60.57 -23.20
C ALA A 160 -2.73 -60.13 -23.56
N SER A 161 -2.47 -59.83 -24.83
CA SER A 161 -1.18 -59.30 -25.29
C SER A 161 -0.87 -57.94 -24.67
N GLY A 162 -1.87 -57.05 -24.58
CA GLY A 162 -1.76 -55.75 -23.92
C GLY A 162 -1.47 -55.86 -22.42
N ILE A 163 -2.10 -56.81 -21.72
CA ILE A 163 -1.80 -57.12 -20.32
C ILE A 163 -0.37 -57.66 -20.16
N LEU A 164 0.05 -58.59 -21.02
CA LEU A 164 1.39 -59.19 -20.96
C LEU A 164 2.49 -58.15 -21.20
N ARG A 165 2.31 -57.26 -22.18
CA ARG A 165 3.26 -56.16 -22.45
C ARG A 165 3.36 -55.18 -21.29
N ARG A 166 2.22 -54.78 -20.70
CA ARG A 166 2.19 -53.91 -19.52
C ARG A 166 2.83 -54.57 -18.29
N THR A 167 2.57 -55.85 -18.08
CA THR A 167 3.17 -56.65 -16.99
C THR A 167 4.69 -56.80 -17.18
N SER A 168 5.16 -57.07 -18.41
CA SER A 168 6.59 -57.12 -18.72
C SER A 168 7.28 -55.79 -18.45
N ARG A 169 6.66 -54.67 -18.89
CA ARG A 169 7.20 -53.33 -18.63
C ARG A 169 7.24 -53.02 -17.14
N PHE A 170 6.20 -53.38 -16.39
CA PHE A 170 6.16 -53.24 -14.93
C PHE A 170 7.35 -53.98 -14.29
N VAL A 171 7.55 -55.26 -14.60
CA VAL A 171 8.66 -56.06 -14.02
C VAL A 171 10.04 -55.49 -14.37
N THR A 172 10.25 -55.03 -15.62
CA THR A 172 11.50 -54.39 -16.02
C THR A 172 11.76 -53.10 -15.24
N LEU A 173 10.73 -52.28 -15.01
CA LEU A 173 10.83 -51.05 -14.23
C LEU A 173 11.03 -51.33 -12.74
N THR A 174 10.37 -52.35 -12.17
CA THR A 174 10.59 -52.78 -10.78
C THR A 174 12.04 -53.24 -10.57
N ARG A 175 12.58 -54.03 -11.50
CA ARG A 175 13.99 -54.46 -11.42
C ARG A 175 14.96 -53.28 -11.57
N ARG A 176 14.62 -52.29 -12.40
CA ARG A 176 15.41 -51.05 -12.50
C ARG A 176 15.39 -50.25 -11.19
N LEU A 177 14.22 -50.16 -10.56
CA LEU A 177 14.05 -49.50 -9.27
C LEU A 177 14.88 -50.20 -8.17
N GLU A 178 14.89 -51.53 -8.12
CA GLU A 178 15.73 -52.32 -7.20
C GLU A 178 17.22 -51.97 -7.33
N VAL A 179 17.72 -51.85 -8.57
CA VAL A 179 19.12 -51.47 -8.82
C VAL A 179 19.38 -50.05 -8.32
N GLN A 180 18.49 -49.10 -8.61
CA GLN A 180 18.63 -47.69 -8.19
C GLN A 180 18.61 -47.53 -6.66
N LEU A 181 17.73 -48.25 -5.95
CA LEU A 181 17.72 -48.26 -4.48
C LEU A 181 18.99 -48.89 -3.91
N SER A 182 19.52 -49.95 -4.54
CA SER A 182 20.78 -50.55 -4.11
C SER A 182 22.01 -49.64 -4.32
N GLU A 183 21.95 -48.75 -5.32
CA GLU A 183 22.96 -47.71 -5.54
C GLU A 183 22.87 -46.61 -4.47
N MET A 184 21.64 -46.19 -4.10
CA MET A 184 21.41 -45.28 -2.96
C MET A 184 21.94 -45.88 -1.64
N ASP A 185 21.65 -47.14 -1.34
CA ASP A 185 22.13 -47.81 -0.12
C ASP A 185 23.67 -47.83 -0.03
N LYS A 186 24.35 -47.98 -1.17
CA LYS A 186 25.82 -47.93 -1.24
C LYS A 186 26.37 -46.53 -1.01
N ALA A 187 25.68 -45.50 -1.52
CA ALA A 187 26.06 -44.11 -1.30
C ALA A 187 25.89 -43.71 0.18
N GLU A 188 24.76 -44.07 0.81
CA GLU A 188 24.53 -43.88 2.26
C GLU A 188 25.55 -44.61 3.14
N ALA A 189 25.91 -45.84 2.76
CA ALA A 189 26.94 -46.62 3.45
C ALA A 189 28.36 -46.04 3.27
N ALA A 190 28.60 -45.23 2.24
CA ALA A 190 29.86 -44.53 2.04
C ALA A 190 29.95 -43.26 2.89
N GLU A 191 28.87 -42.47 2.97
CA GLU A 191 28.76 -41.28 3.84
C GLU A 191 28.95 -41.64 5.32
N SER A 192 28.26 -42.67 5.81
CA SER A 192 28.36 -43.12 7.21
C SER A 192 29.75 -43.62 7.61
N LYS A 193 30.55 -44.14 6.66
CA LYS A 193 31.94 -44.53 6.92
C LYS A 193 32.85 -43.32 7.06
N LEU A 194 32.64 -42.26 6.27
CA LEU A 194 33.42 -41.01 6.34
C LEU A 194 33.29 -40.33 7.71
N ASP A 195 32.09 -40.28 8.29
CA ASP A 195 31.83 -39.71 9.62
C ASP A 195 32.56 -40.45 10.76
N THR A 196 32.77 -41.76 10.64
CA THR A 196 33.53 -42.53 11.64
C THR A 196 35.04 -42.32 11.57
N THR A 197 35.59 -41.95 10.41
CA THR A 197 37.04 -41.76 10.19
C THR A 197 37.54 -40.36 10.60
N SER A 198 36.66 -39.36 10.69
CA SER A 198 37.02 -37.98 11.07
C SER A 198 37.42 -37.80 12.55
N LYS A 199 37.48 -38.86 13.37
CA LYS A 199 37.90 -38.79 14.78
C LYS A 199 39.42 -38.94 15.03
N ASN A 200 40.26 -39.09 14.01
CA ASN A 200 41.73 -39.11 14.17
C ASN A 200 42.43 -38.06 13.28
N PRO A 201 42.86 -36.91 13.83
CA PRO A 201 43.44 -35.84 13.03
C PRO A 201 44.97 -35.92 13.03
N LEU A 202 45.57 -36.73 12.16
CA LEU A 202 47.03 -36.75 11.93
C LEU A 202 47.34 -37.07 10.46
N ASN A 203 47.09 -36.12 9.55
CA ASN A 203 47.88 -35.85 8.33
C ASN A 203 47.19 -34.78 7.45
N GLY A 204 47.92 -33.69 7.14
CA GLY A 204 47.37 -32.44 6.60
C GLY A 204 47.18 -32.34 5.08
N ASP A 205 47.59 -33.34 4.28
CA ASP A 205 47.54 -33.25 2.80
C ASP A 205 46.44 -34.10 2.15
N SER A 206 45.77 -34.99 2.89
CA SER A 206 44.70 -35.86 2.35
C SER A 206 43.29 -35.26 2.43
N SER A 207 43.13 -34.11 3.10
CA SER A 207 41.82 -33.51 3.39
C SER A 207 41.12 -32.96 2.14
N ASN A 208 41.86 -32.36 1.20
CA ASN A 208 41.27 -31.76 -0.01
C ASN A 208 40.73 -32.80 -1.00
N SER A 209 41.40 -33.95 -1.13
CA SER A 209 40.93 -35.06 -1.98
C SER A 209 39.70 -35.75 -1.40
N LEU A 210 39.61 -35.86 -0.07
CA LEU A 210 38.47 -36.47 0.60
C LEU A 210 37.23 -35.57 0.53
N PHE A 211 37.43 -34.24 0.61
CA PHE A 211 36.34 -33.27 0.53
C PHE A 211 35.73 -33.18 -0.88
N SER A 212 36.57 -33.21 -1.94
CA SER A 212 36.06 -33.24 -3.32
C SER A 212 35.28 -34.53 -3.61
N GLN A 213 35.75 -35.66 -3.09
CA GLN A 213 35.12 -36.96 -3.30
C GLN A 213 33.81 -37.10 -2.51
N ALA A 214 33.69 -36.46 -1.34
CA ALA A 214 32.44 -36.40 -0.58
C ALA A 214 31.35 -35.58 -1.30
N LEU A 215 31.72 -34.42 -1.87
CA LEU A 215 30.79 -33.60 -2.65
C LEU A 215 30.32 -34.28 -3.94
N GLU A 216 31.22 -35.01 -4.63
CA GLU A 216 30.84 -35.79 -5.82
C GLU A 216 29.89 -36.95 -5.45
N ASN A 217 30.11 -37.61 -4.31
CA ASN A 217 29.24 -38.69 -3.84
C ASN A 217 27.85 -38.19 -3.42
N GLU A 218 27.75 -37.00 -2.80
CA GLU A 218 26.48 -36.36 -2.48
C GLU A 218 25.70 -36.01 -3.76
N ASP A 219 26.34 -35.35 -4.73
CA ASP A 219 25.72 -35.04 -6.03
C ASP A 219 25.25 -36.30 -6.79
N GLU A 220 26.00 -37.40 -6.69
CA GLU A 220 25.62 -38.69 -7.27
C GLU A 220 24.42 -39.32 -6.56
N LYS A 221 24.38 -39.26 -5.22
CA LYS A 221 23.24 -39.70 -4.41
C LYS A 221 21.98 -38.90 -4.75
N GLU A 222 22.09 -37.58 -4.82
CA GLU A 222 20.98 -36.70 -5.21
C GLU A 222 20.40 -37.05 -6.60
N ARG A 223 21.27 -37.33 -7.57
CA ARG A 223 20.87 -37.71 -8.94
C ARG A 223 20.23 -39.10 -8.98
N THR A 224 20.69 -40.05 -8.16
CA THR A 224 20.10 -41.40 -8.12
C THR A 224 18.70 -41.36 -7.51
N ILE A 225 18.47 -40.55 -6.48
CA ILE A 225 17.14 -40.31 -5.88
C ILE A 225 16.17 -39.74 -6.93
N ALA A 226 16.58 -38.71 -7.68
CA ALA A 226 15.73 -38.13 -8.74
C ALA A 226 15.39 -39.14 -9.86
N LYS A 227 16.35 -40.01 -10.23
CA LYS A 227 16.14 -41.08 -11.21
C LYS A 227 15.21 -42.18 -10.70
N ALA A 228 15.26 -42.50 -9.40
CA ALA A 228 14.38 -43.48 -8.77
C ALA A 228 12.94 -42.95 -8.64
N ALA A 229 12.77 -41.66 -8.35
CA ALA A 229 11.45 -41.02 -8.40
C ALA A 229 10.80 -41.11 -9.78
N LEU A 230 11.57 -40.93 -10.85
CA LEU A 230 11.06 -41.04 -12.22
C LEU A 230 10.60 -42.47 -12.55
N THR A 231 11.35 -43.50 -12.12
CA THR A 231 10.94 -44.90 -12.33
C THR A 231 9.68 -45.25 -11.53
N ILE A 232 9.52 -44.70 -10.33
CA ILE A 232 8.27 -44.84 -9.53
C ILE A 232 7.08 -44.17 -10.22
N ALA A 233 7.28 -42.99 -10.80
CA ALA A 233 6.22 -42.30 -11.53
C ALA A 233 5.75 -43.09 -12.76
N GLU A 234 6.70 -43.67 -13.52
CA GLU A 234 6.38 -44.57 -14.62
C GLU A 234 5.65 -45.84 -14.15
N LEU A 235 6.06 -46.42 -13.02
CA LEU A 235 5.38 -47.57 -12.42
C LEU A 235 3.94 -47.22 -12.01
N THR A 236 3.74 -46.06 -11.39
CA THR A 236 2.43 -45.58 -10.94
C THR A 236 1.51 -45.31 -12.13
N ALA A 237 2.00 -44.67 -13.20
CA ALA A 237 1.25 -44.44 -14.44
C ALA A 237 0.87 -45.74 -15.17
N LEU A 238 1.66 -46.81 -15.02
CA LEU A 238 1.31 -48.12 -15.57
C LEU A 238 0.22 -48.82 -14.75
N LEU A 239 0.17 -48.56 -13.44
CA LEU A 239 -0.87 -49.08 -12.54
C LEU A 239 -2.21 -48.37 -12.71
N GLU A 240 -2.17 -47.06 -12.89
CA GLU A 240 -3.32 -46.18 -13.09
C GLU A 240 -3.29 -45.59 -14.50
N PRO A 241 -3.72 -46.33 -15.54
CA PRO A 241 -3.84 -45.76 -16.87
C PRO A 241 -4.95 -44.69 -16.89
N ASP A 242 -4.65 -43.52 -17.47
CA ASP A 242 -5.58 -42.40 -17.58
C ASP A 242 -6.97 -42.85 -18.10
N SER A 243 -8.00 -42.53 -17.32
CA SER A 243 -9.39 -42.94 -17.55
C SER A 243 -10.11 -42.11 -18.63
N GLU A 244 -9.42 -41.18 -19.28
CA GLU A 244 -10.01 -40.17 -20.17
C GLU A 244 -10.19 -40.59 -21.64
N THR A 245 -9.76 -41.79 -22.04
CA THR A 245 -10.02 -42.27 -23.41
C THR A 245 -11.41 -42.92 -23.50
N ALA A 246 -12.44 -42.08 -23.70
CA ALA A 246 -13.87 -42.41 -23.73
C ALA A 246 -14.33 -43.47 -24.78
N HIS A 247 -13.41 -44.13 -25.51
CA HIS A 247 -13.74 -45.07 -26.59
C HIS A 247 -12.98 -46.41 -26.57
N VAL A 248 -12.25 -46.74 -25.50
CA VAL A 248 -11.58 -48.06 -25.37
C VAL A 248 -12.20 -48.84 -24.20
N PRO A 249 -12.51 -50.14 -24.34
CA PRO A 249 -12.95 -50.96 -23.21
C PRO A 249 -11.93 -50.87 -22.08
N LYS A 250 -12.41 -50.58 -20.86
CA LYS A 250 -11.57 -50.35 -19.67
C LYS A 250 -10.48 -51.42 -19.57
N PRO A 251 -9.19 -51.07 -19.64
CA PRO A 251 -8.13 -52.05 -19.55
C PRO A 251 -8.17 -52.72 -18.18
N VAL A 252 -7.99 -54.05 -18.13
CA VAL A 252 -7.90 -54.80 -16.87
C VAL A 252 -6.82 -54.15 -15.97
N PRO A 253 -7.15 -53.82 -14.70
CA PRO A 253 -6.21 -53.20 -13.78
C PRO A 253 -5.09 -54.19 -13.45
N LEU A 254 -3.83 -53.76 -13.59
CA LEU A 254 -2.67 -54.61 -13.37
C LEU A 254 -2.56 -55.09 -11.91
N SER A 255 -3.18 -54.39 -10.97
CA SER A 255 -3.29 -54.77 -9.55
C SER A 255 -3.98 -56.12 -9.32
N SER A 256 -4.87 -56.54 -10.25
CA SER A 256 -5.56 -57.83 -10.17
C SER A 256 -4.69 -59.03 -10.55
N ILE A 257 -3.49 -58.80 -11.07
CA ILE A 257 -2.55 -59.84 -11.48
C ILE A 257 -1.69 -60.23 -10.28
N ASN A 258 -1.74 -61.51 -9.87
CA ASN A 258 -1.02 -62.00 -8.69
C ASN A 258 0.49 -61.67 -8.71
N ALA A 259 1.14 -61.81 -9.87
CA ALA A 259 2.56 -61.45 -10.04
C ALA A 259 2.85 -59.97 -9.75
N VAL A 260 1.99 -59.04 -10.18
CA VAL A 260 2.13 -57.60 -9.93
C VAL A 260 1.79 -57.27 -8.47
N SER A 261 0.73 -57.90 -7.93
CA SER A 261 0.28 -57.68 -6.55
C SER A 261 1.35 -58.01 -5.50
N LYS A 262 2.23 -58.99 -5.77
CA LYS A 262 3.35 -59.35 -4.87
C LYS A 262 4.43 -58.28 -4.79
N HIS A 263 4.65 -57.52 -5.87
CA HIS A 263 5.66 -56.47 -5.92
C HIS A 263 5.11 -55.09 -5.52
N LEU A 264 3.79 -54.95 -5.38
CA LEU A 264 3.14 -53.69 -5.03
C LEU A 264 3.60 -53.12 -3.68
N PRO A 265 3.69 -53.90 -2.58
CA PRO A 265 4.14 -53.38 -1.29
C PRO A 265 5.59 -52.88 -1.33
N TYR A 266 6.43 -53.48 -2.18
CA TYR A 266 7.81 -53.03 -2.37
C TYR A 266 7.87 -51.67 -3.09
N VAL A 267 7.04 -51.48 -4.12
CA VAL A 267 6.95 -50.20 -4.84
C VAL A 267 6.39 -49.09 -3.92
N GLU A 268 5.40 -49.42 -3.09
CA GLU A 268 4.86 -48.50 -2.08
C GLU A 268 5.90 -48.13 -1.01
N ALA A 269 6.65 -49.11 -0.49
CA ALA A 269 7.74 -48.87 0.45
C ALA A 269 8.86 -48.02 -0.17
N ALA A 270 9.23 -48.28 -1.42
CA ALA A 270 10.21 -47.48 -2.16
C ALA A 270 9.73 -46.03 -2.37
N ARG A 271 8.45 -45.84 -2.71
CA ARG A 271 7.83 -44.50 -2.81
C ARG A 271 7.86 -43.77 -1.48
N SER A 272 7.51 -44.44 -0.39
CA SER A 272 7.56 -43.86 0.96
C SER A 272 8.97 -43.45 1.35
N ARG A 273 9.98 -44.28 1.06
CA ARG A 273 11.38 -43.98 1.34
C ARG A 273 11.87 -42.76 0.56
N ILE A 274 11.66 -42.75 -0.76
CA ILE A 274 12.12 -41.63 -1.62
C ILE A 274 11.38 -40.33 -1.26
N THR A 275 10.13 -40.40 -0.82
CA THR A 275 9.40 -39.22 -0.33
C THR A 275 10.03 -38.68 0.96
N ALA A 276 10.39 -39.55 1.91
CA ALA A 276 11.05 -39.14 3.16
C ALA A 276 12.47 -38.57 2.91
N ASP A 277 13.23 -39.19 2.01
CA ASP A 277 14.56 -38.70 1.62
C ASP A 277 14.44 -37.33 0.94
N MET A 278 13.47 -37.17 0.03
CA MET A 278 13.16 -35.90 -0.61
C MET A 278 12.81 -34.81 0.40
N GLU A 279 11.90 -35.08 1.36
CA GLU A 279 11.54 -34.13 2.42
C GLU A 279 12.76 -33.70 3.24
N THR A 280 13.63 -34.66 3.60
CA THR A 280 14.88 -34.39 4.33
C THR A 280 15.84 -33.54 3.51
N MET A 281 15.97 -33.83 2.21
CA MET A 281 16.79 -33.04 1.28
C MET A 281 16.26 -31.61 1.13
N VAL A 282 14.94 -31.42 1.03
CA VAL A 282 14.34 -30.08 0.96
C VAL A 282 14.62 -29.28 2.22
N ILE A 283 14.37 -29.87 3.40
CA ILE A 283 14.58 -29.19 4.69
C ILE A 283 16.06 -28.81 4.85
N THR A 284 16.97 -29.72 4.53
CA THR A 284 18.42 -29.48 4.61
C THR A 284 18.87 -28.45 3.58
N GLY A 285 18.32 -28.49 2.36
CA GLY A 285 18.57 -27.49 1.32
C GLY A 285 18.10 -26.09 1.72
N LEU A 286 16.95 -25.98 2.38
CA LEU A 286 16.44 -24.71 2.90
C LEU A 286 17.21 -24.23 4.14
N SER A 287 17.67 -25.12 5.03
CA SER A 287 18.43 -24.72 6.21
C SER A 287 19.86 -24.28 5.88
N THR A 288 20.50 -24.94 4.91
CA THR A 288 21.87 -24.63 4.44
C THR A 288 21.91 -23.59 3.33
N LEU A 289 20.74 -23.21 2.78
CA LEU A 289 20.59 -22.35 1.60
C LEU A 289 21.32 -22.90 0.35
N ASN A 290 21.51 -24.23 0.29
CA ASN A 290 22.15 -24.89 -0.83
C ASN A 290 21.19 -25.03 -2.03
N GLN A 291 21.45 -24.26 -3.09
CA GLN A 291 20.63 -24.24 -4.31
C GLN A 291 20.74 -25.54 -5.13
N SER A 292 21.84 -26.30 -5.04
CA SER A 292 21.97 -27.58 -5.78
C SER A 292 21.07 -28.64 -5.17
N LEU A 293 21.18 -28.85 -3.86
CA LEU A 293 20.37 -29.80 -3.09
C LEU A 293 18.88 -29.47 -3.16
N LEU A 294 18.52 -28.18 -3.08
CA LEU A 294 17.14 -27.74 -3.26
C LEU A 294 16.63 -28.02 -4.68
N ALA A 295 17.47 -27.83 -5.70
CA ALA A 295 17.08 -28.15 -7.06
C ALA A 295 16.90 -29.65 -7.32
N SER A 296 17.78 -30.49 -6.76
CA SER A 296 17.68 -31.95 -6.85
C SER A 296 16.44 -32.47 -6.15
N SER A 297 16.13 -31.95 -4.95
CA SER A 297 14.93 -32.34 -4.20
C SER A 297 13.63 -31.88 -4.88
N LEU A 298 13.57 -30.66 -5.42
CA LEU A 298 12.42 -30.19 -6.22
C LEU A 298 12.26 -31.00 -7.52
N GLN A 299 13.36 -31.44 -8.14
CA GLN A 299 13.30 -32.33 -9.30
C GLN A 299 12.70 -33.70 -8.91
N THR A 300 13.09 -34.24 -7.76
CA THR A 300 12.50 -35.48 -7.21
C THR A 300 11.00 -35.29 -6.96
N ALA A 301 10.58 -34.15 -6.40
CA ALA A 301 9.18 -33.82 -6.16
C ALA A 301 8.35 -33.69 -7.45
N HIS A 302 8.91 -33.05 -8.48
CA HIS A 302 8.31 -32.97 -9.82
C HIS A 302 8.12 -34.37 -10.40
N ASN A 303 9.16 -35.21 -10.34
CA ASN A 303 9.11 -36.58 -10.84
C ASN A 303 8.02 -37.40 -10.14
N LEU A 304 7.82 -37.22 -8.84
CA LEU A 304 6.75 -37.86 -8.05
C LEU A 304 5.34 -37.23 -8.25
N ARG A 305 5.23 -36.13 -9.01
CA ARG A 305 4.00 -35.34 -9.22
C ARG A 305 3.40 -34.75 -7.93
N VAL A 306 4.25 -34.40 -6.95
CA VAL A 306 3.85 -33.78 -5.67
C VAL A 306 4.43 -32.36 -5.50
N LEU A 307 5.09 -31.82 -6.53
CA LEU A 307 5.73 -30.51 -6.48
C LEU A 307 4.78 -29.37 -6.04
N PRO A 308 3.56 -29.21 -6.59
CA PRO A 308 2.71 -28.08 -6.22
C PRO A 308 2.27 -28.12 -4.75
N ASP A 309 1.88 -29.30 -4.26
CA ASP A 309 1.48 -29.51 -2.87
C ASP A 309 2.66 -29.32 -1.91
N LEU A 310 3.84 -29.80 -2.28
CA LEU A 310 5.07 -29.63 -1.52
C LEU A 310 5.43 -28.14 -1.37
N VAL A 311 5.41 -27.37 -2.46
CA VAL A 311 5.72 -25.93 -2.41
C VAL A 311 4.69 -25.18 -1.56
N ASN A 312 3.39 -25.51 -1.68
CA ASN A 312 2.35 -24.91 -0.87
C ASN A 312 2.54 -25.21 0.63
N ASN A 313 2.84 -26.46 0.99
CA ASN A 313 3.10 -26.84 2.37
C ASN A 313 4.34 -26.14 2.93
N LEU A 314 5.45 -26.08 2.19
CA LEU A 314 6.67 -25.39 2.63
C LEU A 314 6.45 -23.89 2.86
N VAL A 315 5.71 -23.22 1.97
CA VAL A 315 5.39 -21.79 2.13
C VAL A 315 4.47 -21.58 3.34
N THR A 316 3.52 -22.49 3.56
CA THR A 316 2.62 -22.45 4.72
C THR A 316 3.40 -22.69 6.02
N ASP A 317 4.25 -23.71 6.08
CA ASP A 317 5.09 -24.03 7.24
C ASP A 317 6.05 -22.89 7.60
N LEU A 318 6.68 -22.26 6.61
CA LEU A 318 7.52 -21.09 6.82
C LEU A 318 6.70 -19.87 7.30
N SER A 319 5.48 -19.71 6.80
CA SER A 319 4.57 -18.64 7.24
C SER A 319 4.09 -18.86 8.67
N ASP A 320 3.72 -20.09 9.03
CA ASP A 320 3.28 -20.49 10.37
C ASP A 320 4.44 -20.43 11.38
N ALA A 321 5.65 -20.80 10.97
CA ALA A 321 6.85 -20.62 11.77
C ALA A 321 7.04 -19.15 12.13
N VAL A 322 6.89 -18.23 11.17
CA VAL A 322 7.01 -16.80 11.43
C VAL A 322 5.86 -16.27 12.28
N ASP A 323 4.62 -16.70 12.08
CA ASP A 323 3.50 -16.34 12.98
C ASP A 323 3.80 -16.77 14.42
N GLY A 324 4.36 -17.97 14.61
CA GLY A 324 4.83 -18.45 15.91
C GLY A 324 5.91 -17.56 16.51
N ARG A 325 6.90 -17.12 15.72
CA ARG A 325 7.98 -16.21 16.18
C ARG A 325 7.46 -14.83 16.54
N ILE A 326 6.55 -14.27 15.74
CA ILE A 326 5.91 -12.98 16.01
C ILE A 326 5.13 -13.07 17.34
N ARG A 327 4.29 -14.09 17.51
CA ARG A 327 3.57 -14.33 18.78
C ARG A 327 4.52 -14.44 19.97
N PHE A 328 5.62 -15.20 19.81
CA PHE A 328 6.62 -15.41 20.84
C PHE A 328 7.37 -14.13 21.24
N ALA A 329 7.57 -13.19 20.30
CA ALA A 329 8.21 -11.92 20.57
C ALA A 329 7.32 -10.93 21.35
N PHE A 330 6.00 -11.00 21.14
CA PHE A 330 5.03 -10.14 21.83
C PHE A 330 4.43 -10.76 23.11
N ASP A 331 4.84 -11.96 23.52
CA ASP A 331 4.30 -12.63 24.71
C ASP A 331 4.90 -12.08 26.03
N LEU A 332 4.12 -11.26 26.73
CA LEU A 332 4.52 -10.70 28.03
C LEU A 332 4.70 -11.78 29.11
N SER A 333 4.01 -12.91 29.04
CA SER A 333 4.07 -13.95 30.06
C SER A 333 5.44 -14.65 30.05
N ARG A 334 6.06 -14.75 28.86
CA ARG A 334 7.43 -15.21 28.67
C ARG A 334 8.43 -14.18 29.19
N ILE A 335 8.27 -12.92 28.78
CA ILE A 335 9.15 -11.82 29.23
C ILE A 335 9.16 -11.74 30.77
N ALA A 336 7.99 -11.89 31.40
CA ALA A 336 7.86 -11.95 32.85
C ALA A 336 8.66 -13.11 33.48
N LYS A 337 8.61 -14.31 32.87
CA LYS A 337 9.35 -15.48 33.35
C LYS A 337 10.86 -15.35 33.16
N GLU A 338 11.31 -14.76 32.06
CA GLU A 338 12.74 -14.56 31.77
C GLU A 338 13.40 -13.62 32.78
N ILE A 339 12.68 -12.57 33.18
CA ILE A 339 13.17 -11.57 34.14
C ILE A 339 13.18 -12.14 35.56
N VAL A 340 12.11 -12.83 35.96
CA VAL A 340 12.04 -13.53 37.26
C VAL A 340 13.10 -14.66 37.36
N GLY A 341 13.45 -15.29 36.23
CA GLY A 341 14.50 -16.32 36.18
C GLY A 341 15.93 -15.79 36.33
N LYS A 342 16.20 -14.54 35.91
CA LYS A 342 17.53 -13.90 36.03
C LYS A 342 17.83 -13.36 37.43
N ASP A 343 16.82 -12.98 38.21
CA ASP A 343 16.97 -12.44 39.58
C ASP A 343 17.13 -13.54 40.67
N ALA A 344 17.12 -14.82 40.32
CA ALA A 344 17.30 -15.92 41.29
C ALA A 344 18.72 -16.03 41.88
N SER A 345 19.66 -15.18 41.47
CA SER A 345 21.07 -15.25 41.90
C SER A 345 21.50 -14.22 42.95
N SER A 346 20.63 -13.34 43.47
CA SER A 346 21.11 -12.23 44.32
C SER A 346 20.39 -11.87 45.63
N THR A 347 19.33 -12.55 46.12
CA THR A 347 18.94 -12.46 47.56
C THR A 347 17.92 -13.55 48.00
N PRO A 348 18.11 -14.27 49.12
CA PRO A 348 17.20 -15.33 49.57
C PRO A 348 16.09 -14.80 50.50
N SER A 349 15.22 -13.90 50.02
CA SER A 349 14.20 -13.29 50.91
C SER A 349 12.86 -12.96 50.22
N SER A 350 12.33 -13.85 49.37
CA SER A 350 10.95 -13.70 48.90
C SER A 350 10.34 -15.05 48.48
N MET A 351 9.99 -15.88 49.45
CA MET A 351 9.33 -17.19 49.23
C MET A 351 7.86 -17.24 49.65
N LEU A 352 7.18 -16.11 49.92
CA LEU A 352 5.81 -16.15 50.48
C LEU A 352 4.69 -15.54 49.62
N TYR A 353 4.93 -15.09 48.39
CA TYR A 353 3.84 -14.62 47.51
C TYR A 353 4.06 -15.03 46.04
N ARG A 354 3.91 -16.34 45.76
CA ARG A 354 4.05 -16.91 44.40
C ARG A 354 2.73 -17.05 43.62
N SER A 355 1.61 -16.43 44.04
CA SER A 355 0.30 -16.86 43.51
C SER A 355 -0.19 -16.19 42.23
N ARG A 356 0.46 -15.15 41.67
CA ARG A 356 0.11 -14.63 40.33
C ARG A 356 1.35 -14.14 39.61
N LEU A 357 1.72 -14.78 38.49
CA LEU A 357 2.67 -14.21 37.52
C LEU A 357 2.14 -12.82 37.15
N ARG A 358 2.83 -11.77 37.59
CA ARG A 358 2.43 -10.40 37.31
C ARG A 358 2.77 -10.11 35.85
N THR A 359 1.74 -9.91 35.03
CA THR A 359 1.87 -9.67 33.58
C THR A 359 2.13 -8.20 33.24
N GLU A 360 2.16 -7.32 34.23
CA GLU A 360 2.44 -5.88 34.06
C GLU A 360 3.66 -5.45 34.87
N PRO A 361 4.62 -4.73 34.25
CA PRO A 361 5.81 -4.24 34.93
C PRO A 361 5.49 -3.15 35.95
N THR A 362 6.29 -3.09 37.02
CA THR A 362 6.31 -1.93 37.95
C THR A 362 7.33 -0.91 37.49
N ASN A 363 7.29 0.32 38.03
CA ASN A 363 8.26 1.37 37.71
C ASN A 363 9.73 0.95 37.94
N VAL A 364 9.99 -0.01 38.83
CA VAL A 364 11.35 -0.52 39.13
C VAL A 364 11.79 -1.59 38.11
N THR A 365 10.87 -2.47 37.68
CA THR A 365 11.19 -3.55 36.73
C THR A 365 10.99 -3.14 35.26
N ALA A 366 10.31 -2.02 34.99
CA ALA A 366 10.06 -1.49 33.65
C ALA A 366 11.30 -1.39 32.73
N PRO A 367 12.48 -0.91 33.17
CA PRO A 367 13.66 -0.87 32.31
C PRO A 367 14.17 -2.27 31.92
N GLN A 368 14.14 -3.24 32.83
CA GLN A 368 14.52 -4.62 32.54
C GLN A 368 13.54 -5.29 31.56
N TRP A 369 12.24 -5.05 31.74
CA TRP A 369 11.19 -5.50 30.81
C TRP A 369 11.34 -4.89 29.42
N THR A 370 11.69 -3.61 29.37
CA THR A 370 11.95 -2.89 28.11
C THR A 370 13.16 -3.50 27.39
N ALA A 371 14.27 -3.76 28.11
CA ALA A 371 15.45 -4.38 27.53
C ALA A 371 15.18 -5.80 26.98
N ALA A 372 14.46 -6.63 27.74
CA ALA A 372 14.07 -7.98 27.31
C ALA A 372 13.15 -7.96 26.09
N LEU A 373 12.17 -7.04 26.04
CA LEU A 373 11.30 -6.84 24.88
C LEU A 373 12.13 -6.49 23.63
N TRP A 374 13.05 -5.53 23.73
CA TRP A 374 13.88 -5.13 22.59
C TRP A 374 14.79 -6.24 22.10
N SER A 375 15.40 -7.00 23.02
CA SER A 375 16.20 -8.19 22.64
C SER A 375 15.36 -9.23 21.91
N SER A 376 14.10 -9.42 22.33
CA SER A 376 13.19 -10.33 21.62
C SER A 376 12.75 -9.80 20.26
N LEU A 377 12.59 -8.49 20.09
CA LEU A 377 12.27 -7.88 18.80
C LEU A 377 13.46 -7.88 17.83
N GLU A 378 14.68 -7.71 18.33
CA GLU A 378 15.92 -7.84 17.56
C GLU A 378 16.07 -9.29 17.03
N SER A 379 15.88 -10.28 17.90
CA SER A 379 15.86 -11.70 17.51
C SER A 379 14.73 -12.03 16.52
N LEU A 380 13.53 -11.45 16.71
CA LEU A 380 12.42 -11.62 15.77
C LEU A 380 12.80 -11.15 14.35
N VAL A 381 13.44 -9.98 14.23
CA VAL A 381 13.86 -9.44 12.94
C VAL A 381 14.87 -10.36 12.25
N GLU A 382 15.82 -10.94 13.01
CA GLU A 382 16.78 -11.91 12.46
C GLU A 382 16.09 -13.17 11.94
N GLU A 383 15.20 -13.77 12.74
CA GLU A 383 14.49 -14.99 12.39
C GLU A 383 13.50 -14.79 11.23
N MET A 384 12.82 -13.64 11.21
CA MET A 384 11.95 -13.24 10.09
C MET A 384 12.76 -13.11 8.80
N ALA A 385 13.94 -12.47 8.85
CA ALA A 385 14.79 -12.31 7.69
C ALA A 385 15.29 -13.65 7.15
N ASP A 386 15.65 -14.58 8.02
CA ASP A 386 16.10 -15.91 7.63
C ASP A 386 14.97 -16.71 6.95
N CYS A 387 13.72 -16.58 7.43
CA CYS A 387 12.56 -17.18 6.76
C CYS A 387 12.29 -16.53 5.39
N CYS A 388 12.40 -15.20 5.28
CA CYS A 388 12.29 -14.50 3.99
C CYS A 388 13.32 -15.03 2.98
N ILE A 389 14.59 -15.11 3.39
CA ILE A 389 15.71 -15.61 2.59
C ILE A 389 15.44 -17.03 2.07
N LYS A 390 14.87 -17.91 2.90
CA LYS A 390 14.48 -19.27 2.50
C LYS A 390 13.39 -19.27 1.42
N VAL A 391 12.34 -18.48 1.57
CA VAL A 391 11.26 -18.38 0.57
C VAL A 391 11.77 -17.83 -0.75
N TYR A 392 12.63 -16.81 -0.74
CA TYR A 392 13.22 -16.27 -1.96
C TYR A 392 14.21 -17.22 -2.62
N THR A 393 14.98 -17.98 -1.83
CA THR A 393 15.86 -19.05 -2.35
C THR A 393 15.03 -20.13 -3.03
N LEU A 394 13.92 -20.55 -2.42
CA LEU A 394 12.97 -21.49 -3.01
C LEU A 394 12.39 -20.96 -4.34
N GLU A 395 11.88 -19.73 -4.35
CA GLU A 395 11.33 -19.12 -5.57
C GLU A 395 12.39 -18.96 -6.67
N LYS A 396 13.63 -18.62 -6.32
CA LYS A 396 14.75 -18.52 -7.27
C LYS A 396 15.04 -19.86 -7.93
N VAL A 397 15.11 -20.95 -7.16
CA VAL A 397 15.35 -22.29 -7.71
C VAL A 397 14.18 -22.72 -8.60
N LEU A 398 12.93 -22.47 -8.19
CA LEU A 398 11.74 -22.75 -9.00
C LEU A 398 11.70 -21.98 -10.33
N LYS A 399 12.26 -20.77 -10.38
CA LYS A 399 12.39 -19.97 -11.63
C LYS A 399 13.52 -20.44 -12.54
N VAL A 400 14.56 -21.07 -12.00
CA VAL A 400 15.73 -21.50 -12.77
C VAL A 400 15.53 -22.92 -13.33
N LYS A 401 14.85 -23.79 -12.58
CA LYS A 401 14.66 -25.19 -12.95
C LYS A 401 13.49 -25.36 -13.91
N LYS A 402 13.76 -26.14 -14.96
CA LYS A 402 12.81 -26.51 -16.01
C LYS A 402 12.80 -28.03 -16.13
N ASP A 403 11.64 -28.57 -16.46
CA ASP A 403 11.55 -29.97 -16.84
C ASP A 403 12.38 -30.20 -18.13
N PRO A 404 13.35 -31.13 -18.14
CA PRO A 404 14.11 -31.44 -19.35
C PRO A 404 13.25 -31.86 -20.54
N VAL A 405 12.07 -32.47 -20.29
CA VAL A 405 11.21 -33.00 -21.36
C VAL A 405 10.18 -31.97 -21.82
N THR A 406 9.41 -31.38 -20.91
CA THR A 406 8.36 -30.41 -21.27
C THR A 406 8.85 -28.96 -21.38
N GLN A 407 10.05 -28.66 -20.90
CA GLN A 407 10.63 -27.30 -20.81
C GLN A 407 9.79 -26.31 -19.98
N VAL A 408 8.76 -26.79 -19.28
CA VAL A 408 7.94 -25.97 -18.37
C VAL A 408 8.75 -25.64 -17.12
N LEU A 409 8.63 -24.40 -16.65
CA LEU A 409 9.27 -23.95 -15.41
C LEU A 409 8.57 -24.61 -14.22
N PHE A 410 9.34 -25.01 -13.21
CA PHE A 410 8.77 -25.58 -11.99
C PHE A 410 7.85 -24.59 -11.26
N LEU A 411 8.12 -23.29 -11.39
CA LEU A 411 7.22 -22.25 -10.90
C LEU A 411 5.84 -22.33 -11.57
N ASP A 412 5.76 -22.51 -12.90
CA ASP A 412 4.48 -22.53 -13.62
C ASP A 412 3.64 -23.75 -13.22
N GLU A 413 4.29 -24.87 -12.91
CA GLU A 413 3.60 -26.04 -12.39
C GLU A 413 3.12 -25.85 -10.95
N ALA A 414 3.94 -25.24 -10.09
CA ALA A 414 3.52 -24.90 -8.74
C ALA A 414 2.32 -23.93 -8.75
N MET A 415 2.32 -22.93 -9.64
CA MET A 415 1.21 -21.98 -9.84
C MET A 415 -0.12 -22.61 -10.29
N LYS A 416 -0.16 -23.90 -10.64
CA LYS A 416 -1.43 -24.61 -10.88
C LYS A 416 -2.24 -24.81 -9.60
N VAL A 417 -1.56 -24.93 -8.46
CA VAL A 417 -2.17 -25.06 -7.14
C VAL A 417 -2.04 -23.77 -6.34
N LEU A 418 -0.93 -23.05 -6.49
CA LEU A 418 -0.72 -21.75 -5.84
C LEU A 418 -1.42 -20.62 -6.60
N GLU A 419 -2.31 -19.89 -5.91
CA GLU A 419 -3.02 -18.72 -6.48
C GLU A 419 -2.09 -17.54 -6.79
N ASN A 420 -0.95 -17.45 -6.08
CA ASN A 420 0.00 -16.35 -6.20
C ASN A 420 1.44 -16.85 -5.98
N LYS A 421 2.43 -15.99 -6.26
CA LYS A 421 3.85 -16.32 -6.05
C LYS A 421 4.12 -16.70 -4.58
N PRO A 422 5.03 -17.66 -4.31
CA PRO A 422 5.45 -18.03 -2.96
C PRO A 422 5.83 -16.83 -2.08
N SER A 423 6.62 -15.88 -2.62
CA SER A 423 6.97 -14.64 -1.93
C SER A 423 5.74 -13.79 -1.58
N ALA A 424 4.79 -13.62 -2.50
CA ALA A 424 3.61 -12.80 -2.28
C ALA A 424 2.68 -13.39 -1.20
N ILE A 425 2.50 -14.72 -1.19
CA ILE A 425 1.73 -15.43 -0.15
C ILE A 425 2.40 -15.24 1.21
N PHE A 426 3.72 -15.43 1.26
CA PHE A 426 4.50 -15.25 2.48
C PHE A 426 4.42 -13.81 3.01
N TRP A 427 4.63 -12.79 2.17
CA TRP A 427 4.53 -11.39 2.59
C TRP A 427 3.12 -11.00 3.05
N GLY A 428 2.08 -11.54 2.40
CA GLY A 428 0.70 -11.37 2.82
C GLY A 428 0.45 -11.94 4.22
N SER A 429 0.89 -13.18 4.46
CA SER A 429 0.77 -13.84 5.76
C SER A 429 1.59 -13.13 6.84
N LEU A 430 2.84 -12.76 6.52
CA LEU A 430 3.74 -12.00 7.39
C LEU A 430 3.10 -10.69 7.84
N GLY A 431 2.63 -9.89 6.88
CA GLY A 431 2.00 -8.60 7.15
C GLY A 431 0.75 -8.74 8.01
N GLN A 432 -0.11 -9.71 7.70
CA GLN A 432 -1.34 -9.96 8.46
C GLN A 432 -1.05 -10.45 9.88
N SER A 433 -0.10 -11.37 10.06
CA SER A 433 0.34 -11.85 11.37
C SER A 433 0.94 -10.71 12.19
N LEU A 434 1.87 -9.95 11.62
CA LEU A 434 2.51 -8.82 12.28
C LEU A 434 1.49 -7.77 12.68
N GLU A 435 0.55 -7.40 11.80
CA GLU A 435 -0.49 -6.41 12.08
C GLU A 435 -1.41 -6.88 13.21
N LYS A 436 -1.86 -8.14 13.14
CA LYS A 436 -2.74 -8.74 14.14
C LYS A 436 -2.07 -8.78 15.51
N GLN A 437 -0.86 -9.33 15.59
CA GLN A 437 -0.13 -9.46 16.85
C GLN A 437 0.29 -8.10 17.41
N ALA A 438 0.76 -7.17 16.58
CA ALA A 438 1.08 -5.81 17.01
C ALA A 438 -0.14 -5.09 17.60
N ARG A 439 -1.31 -5.21 16.94
CA ARG A 439 -2.56 -4.59 17.40
C ARG A 439 -3.09 -5.24 18.67
N ASP A 440 -3.08 -6.57 18.74
CA ASP A 440 -3.57 -7.31 19.91
C ASP A 440 -2.65 -7.09 21.12
N ALA A 441 -1.33 -7.08 20.92
CA ALA A 441 -0.36 -6.76 21.95
C ALA A 441 -0.50 -5.33 22.49
N ALA A 442 -0.75 -4.35 21.60
CA ALA A 442 -1.01 -2.97 21.99
C ALA A 442 -2.32 -2.81 22.79
N LYS A 443 -3.35 -3.61 22.49
CA LYS A 443 -4.61 -3.60 23.25
C LYS A 443 -4.52 -4.34 24.58
N ALA A 444 -3.76 -5.44 24.62
CA ALA A 444 -3.63 -6.28 25.79
C ALA A 444 -2.73 -5.67 26.88
N SER A 445 -1.75 -4.83 26.50
CA SER A 445 -0.83 -4.23 27.45
C SER A 445 -0.58 -2.75 27.19
N THR A 446 -0.89 -1.93 28.19
CA THR A 446 -0.57 -0.50 28.21
C THR A 446 0.94 -0.26 28.20
N PHE A 447 1.73 -1.13 28.83
CA PHE A 447 3.19 -1.07 28.81
C PHE A 447 3.77 -1.24 27.41
N LEU A 448 3.30 -2.24 26.63
CA LEU A 448 3.76 -2.43 25.25
C LEU A 448 3.36 -1.26 24.37
N GLN A 449 2.10 -0.82 24.48
CA GLN A 449 1.61 0.32 23.72
C GLN A 449 2.44 1.58 23.99
N GLN A 450 2.73 1.88 25.25
CA GLN A 450 3.53 3.05 25.65
C GLN A 450 4.99 2.90 25.23
N THR A 451 5.62 1.74 25.46
CA THR A 451 7.04 1.52 25.14
C THR A 451 7.29 1.59 23.64
N LEU A 452 6.48 0.90 22.84
CA LEU A 452 6.62 0.85 21.38
C LEU A 452 6.21 2.16 20.70
N SER A 453 5.20 2.87 21.20
CA SER A 453 4.84 4.19 20.67
C SER A 453 5.86 5.27 21.04
N THR A 454 6.41 5.26 22.26
CA THR A 454 7.44 6.25 22.66
C THR A 454 8.71 6.05 21.84
N SER A 455 9.08 4.78 21.63
CA SER A 455 10.32 4.39 20.98
C SER A 455 10.10 3.90 19.55
N TYR A 456 9.06 4.40 18.88
CA TYR A 456 8.77 4.03 17.49
C TYR A 456 9.96 4.26 16.54
N PRO A 457 10.74 5.37 16.66
CA PRO A 457 11.99 5.53 15.93
C PRO A 457 12.96 4.34 16.04
N ARG A 458 13.08 3.73 17.23
CA ARG A 458 13.93 2.55 17.44
C ARG A 458 13.34 1.33 16.75
N LEU A 459 12.02 1.13 16.83
CA LEU A 459 11.33 0.04 16.14
C LEU A 459 11.54 0.14 14.62
N LEU A 460 11.36 1.33 14.05
CA LEU A 460 11.53 1.56 12.62
C LEU A 460 12.97 1.28 12.16
N ARG A 461 13.99 1.62 12.99
CA ARG A 461 15.39 1.26 12.71
C ARG A 461 15.63 -0.24 12.63
N LEU A 462 14.96 -1.04 13.46
CA LEU A 462 15.04 -2.51 13.36
C LEU A 462 14.45 -3.01 12.04
N PHE A 463 13.33 -2.45 11.60
CA PHE A 463 12.77 -2.80 10.29
C PHE A 463 13.61 -2.28 9.12
N HIS A 464 14.34 -1.17 9.27
CA HIS A 464 15.34 -0.77 8.27
C HIS A 464 16.50 -1.77 8.20
N SER A 465 16.97 -2.31 9.32
CA SER A 465 18.00 -3.36 9.29
C SER A 465 17.47 -4.67 8.69
N PHE A 466 16.21 -5.00 8.95
CA PHE A 466 15.50 -6.10 8.30
C PHE A 466 15.50 -5.95 6.78
N PHE A 467 15.04 -4.79 6.27
CA PHE A 467 15.03 -4.53 4.82
C PHE A 467 16.43 -4.53 4.23
N ALA A 468 17.42 -3.94 4.91
CA ALA A 468 18.81 -3.95 4.45
C ALA A 468 19.38 -5.38 4.33
N LYS A 469 19.05 -6.29 5.26
CA LYS A 469 19.48 -7.69 5.22
C LYS A 469 18.83 -8.44 4.05
N ILE A 470 17.57 -8.15 3.74
CA ILE A 470 16.80 -8.85 2.71
C ILE A 470 17.06 -8.28 1.31
N ALA A 471 17.44 -7.00 1.19
CA ALA A 471 17.74 -6.33 -0.08
C ALA A 471 18.85 -6.99 -0.90
N VAL A 472 19.73 -7.79 -0.28
CA VAL A 472 20.78 -8.55 -1.01
C VAL A 472 20.18 -9.65 -1.89
N GLN A 473 19.06 -10.23 -1.48
CA GLN A 473 18.42 -11.36 -2.16
C GLN A 473 17.11 -11.00 -2.85
N THR A 474 16.64 -9.77 -2.67
CA THR A 474 15.31 -9.33 -3.09
C THR A 474 15.39 -7.93 -3.70
N ASP A 475 14.45 -7.62 -4.58
CA ASP A 475 14.29 -6.27 -5.13
C ASP A 475 13.57 -5.33 -4.15
N THR A 476 13.75 -5.52 -2.83
CA THR A 476 13.12 -4.67 -1.82
C THR A 476 13.84 -3.33 -1.75
N ILE A 477 13.16 -2.30 -2.26
CA ILE A 477 13.65 -0.92 -2.27
C ILE A 477 12.85 -0.13 -1.25
N TYR A 478 13.54 0.41 -0.25
CA TYR A 478 12.99 1.40 0.67
C TYR A 478 13.72 2.73 0.47
N THR A 479 13.18 3.56 -0.42
CA THR A 479 13.71 4.90 -0.71
C THR A 479 12.62 5.95 -0.64
N GLN A 480 13.02 7.21 -0.61
CA GLN A 480 12.12 8.36 -0.56
C GLN A 480 11.23 8.49 -1.81
N SER A 481 11.70 7.97 -2.97
CA SER A 481 11.01 8.01 -4.27
C SER A 481 10.23 6.73 -4.59
N GLN A 482 10.69 5.58 -4.09
CA GLN A 482 10.09 4.28 -4.39
C GLN A 482 10.08 3.39 -3.15
N GLN A 483 8.88 2.87 -2.84
CA GLN A 483 8.66 1.85 -1.83
C GLN A 483 8.22 0.56 -2.52
N SER A 484 8.89 -0.54 -2.22
CA SER A 484 8.46 -1.84 -2.71
C SER A 484 7.16 -2.28 -2.01
N PRO A 485 6.27 -3.05 -2.67
CA PRO A 485 5.03 -3.53 -2.07
C PRO A 485 5.23 -4.24 -0.72
N GLU A 486 6.33 -4.97 -0.58
CA GLU A 486 6.72 -5.70 0.63
C GLU A 486 6.99 -4.76 1.80
N THR A 487 7.75 -3.68 1.56
CA THR A 487 8.02 -2.65 2.58
C THR A 487 6.73 -1.97 3.03
N VAL A 488 5.81 -1.69 2.10
CA VAL A 488 4.51 -1.08 2.40
C VAL A 488 3.66 -1.99 3.28
N ILE A 489 3.64 -3.31 3.02
CA ILE A 489 2.88 -4.28 3.82
C ILE A 489 3.37 -4.28 5.27
N VAL A 490 4.68 -4.35 5.49
CA VAL A 490 5.28 -4.36 6.83
C VAL A 490 5.06 -3.03 7.55
N LEU A 491 5.29 -1.89 6.89
CA LEU A 491 5.08 -0.58 7.51
C LEU A 491 3.61 -0.31 7.82
N ARG A 492 2.69 -0.79 6.96
CA ARG A 492 1.25 -0.73 7.25
C ARG A 492 0.89 -1.51 8.51
N ALA A 493 1.51 -2.67 8.74
CA ALA A 493 1.29 -3.45 9.96
C ALA A 493 1.70 -2.68 11.23
N LEU A 494 2.67 -1.75 11.14
CA LEU A 494 3.16 -0.92 12.25
C LEU A 494 2.49 0.46 12.35
N SER A 495 1.63 0.82 11.40
CA SER A 495 1.00 2.15 11.29
C SER A 495 0.27 2.60 12.54
N ASN A 496 -0.28 1.67 13.32
CA ASN A 496 -0.92 2.00 14.61
C ASN A 496 0.09 2.66 15.57
N PHE A 497 1.30 2.11 15.70
CA PHE A 497 2.33 2.70 16.56
C PHE A 497 2.86 4.02 16.01
N GLU A 498 2.99 4.14 14.69
CA GLU A 498 3.35 5.41 14.04
C GLU A 498 2.31 6.49 14.36
N SER A 499 1.02 6.19 14.21
CA SER A 499 -0.05 7.14 14.49
C SER A 499 -0.06 7.61 15.95
N LEU A 500 0.22 6.70 16.89
CA LEU A 500 0.35 7.02 18.31
C LEU A 500 1.58 7.88 18.60
N TYR A 501 2.72 7.57 17.97
CA TYR A 501 3.93 8.38 18.07
C TYR A 501 3.70 9.81 17.53
N LEU A 502 3.11 9.93 16.34
CA LEU A 502 2.80 11.22 15.72
C LEU A 502 1.78 12.03 16.52
N SER A 503 0.75 11.37 17.08
CA SER A 503 -0.19 12.01 18.00
C SER A 503 0.52 12.55 19.25
N ARG A 504 1.46 11.79 19.81
CA ARG A 504 2.24 12.25 20.98
C ARG A 504 3.19 13.39 20.66
N SER A 505 3.88 13.33 19.52
CA SER A 505 4.72 14.42 19.02
C SER A 505 3.89 15.69 18.83
N SER A 506 2.72 15.58 18.18
CA SER A 506 1.77 16.68 18.00
C SER A 506 1.25 17.24 19.34
N ASN A 507 0.92 16.37 20.30
CA ASN A 507 0.48 16.80 21.63
C ASN A 507 1.60 17.52 22.38
N ARG A 508 2.85 17.05 22.31
CA ARG A 508 4.00 17.70 22.93
C ARG A 508 4.26 19.08 22.32
N LEU A 509 4.21 19.20 21.00
CA LEU A 509 4.33 20.48 20.29
C LEU A 509 3.22 21.45 20.72
N THR A 510 1.97 20.95 20.76
CA THR A 510 0.80 21.71 21.19
C THR A 510 0.90 22.15 22.65
N GLU A 511 1.41 21.28 23.53
CA GLU A 511 1.62 21.56 24.95
C GLU A 511 2.68 22.65 25.15
N VAL A 512 3.82 22.58 24.46
CA VAL A 512 4.86 23.62 24.56
C VAL A 512 4.35 24.97 24.05
N VAL A 513 3.58 24.98 22.96
CA VAL A 513 2.87 26.20 22.53
C VAL A 513 1.87 26.65 23.61
N GLY A 514 1.11 25.73 24.20
CA GLY A 514 0.18 26.03 25.29
C GLY A 514 0.86 26.66 26.52
N GLN A 515 1.99 26.10 26.93
CA GLN A 515 2.81 26.59 28.04
C GLN A 515 3.40 27.96 27.75
N ALA A 516 3.85 28.22 26.51
CA ALA A 516 4.33 29.54 26.10
C ALA A 516 3.27 30.64 26.32
N PHE A 517 1.98 30.31 26.12
CA PHE A 517 0.87 31.26 26.28
C PHE A 517 0.14 31.17 27.63
N ALA A 518 0.61 30.34 28.58
CA ALA A 518 -0.09 30.10 29.85
C ALA A 518 -0.20 31.35 30.73
N GLY A 519 0.74 32.30 30.59
CA GLY A 519 0.73 33.58 31.32
C GLY A 519 -0.36 34.57 30.87
N GLY A 520 -1.03 34.31 29.74
CA GLY A 520 -2.06 35.18 29.18
C GLY A 520 -1.56 36.62 28.92
N PRO A 521 -2.47 37.62 28.85
CA PRO A 521 -2.10 39.01 28.57
C PRO A 521 -1.34 39.70 29.72
N ARG A 522 -1.27 39.08 30.90
CA ARG A 522 -0.48 39.61 32.03
C ARG A 522 1.01 39.28 31.93
N SER A 523 1.36 38.21 31.23
CA SER A 523 2.74 37.77 31.01
C SER A 523 2.82 37.17 29.61
N PRO A 524 2.90 38.02 28.57
CA PRO A 524 2.97 37.54 27.20
C PRO A 524 4.31 36.80 26.98
N PRO A 525 4.37 35.87 26.02
CA PRO A 525 5.59 35.11 25.73
C PRO A 525 6.70 36.04 25.26
N GLY A 526 7.93 35.75 25.71
CA GLY A 526 9.13 36.47 25.35
C GLY A 526 10.21 35.54 24.77
N MET A 527 11.47 35.88 25.03
CA MET A 527 12.63 35.20 24.45
C MET A 527 12.69 33.71 24.83
N THR A 528 12.49 33.38 26.10
CA THR A 528 12.61 32.00 26.62
C THR A 528 11.60 31.07 25.97
N GLU A 529 10.38 31.54 25.79
CA GLU A 529 9.29 30.77 25.20
C GLU A 529 9.54 30.51 23.71
N GLY A 530 9.97 31.53 22.95
CA GLY A 530 10.29 31.38 21.53
C GLY A 530 11.43 30.38 21.29
N ILE A 531 12.47 30.44 22.13
CA ILE A 531 13.59 29.48 22.10
C ILE A 531 13.11 28.06 22.46
N ASN A 532 12.24 27.92 23.45
CA ASN A 532 11.74 26.60 23.88
C ASN A 532 10.84 25.95 22.83
N VAL A 533 9.98 26.72 22.17
CA VAL A 533 9.16 26.26 21.04
C VAL A 533 10.05 25.77 19.91
N ALA A 534 11.01 26.60 19.45
CA ALA A 534 11.92 26.24 18.36
C ALA A 534 12.80 25.02 18.72
N ARG A 535 13.31 24.95 19.96
CA ARG A 535 14.10 23.80 20.45
C ARG A 535 13.27 22.52 20.46
N THR A 536 12.01 22.58 20.89
CA THR A 536 11.14 21.39 20.92
C THR A 536 10.86 20.91 19.50
N ILE A 537 10.59 21.83 18.56
CA ILE A 537 10.43 21.51 17.14
C ILE A 537 11.69 20.82 16.59
N ALA A 538 12.87 21.38 16.84
CA ALA A 538 14.13 20.79 16.40
C ALA A 538 14.33 19.38 16.98
N ASN A 539 14.10 19.19 18.29
CA ASN A 539 14.23 17.88 18.94
C ASN A 539 13.28 16.82 18.36
N GLU A 540 12.03 17.18 18.05
CA GLU A 540 11.06 16.26 17.46
C GLU A 540 11.46 15.89 16.02
N LEU A 541 11.90 16.86 15.22
CA LEU A 541 12.42 16.62 13.87
C LEU A 541 13.70 15.77 13.88
N ASP A 542 14.62 16.02 14.81
CA ASP A 542 15.86 15.26 14.98
C ASP A 542 15.60 13.79 15.34
N SER A 543 14.61 13.55 16.19
CA SER A 543 14.22 12.19 16.58
C SER A 543 13.71 11.36 15.40
N ALA A 544 13.17 12.02 14.37
CA ALA A 544 12.72 11.39 13.13
C ALA A 544 13.78 11.39 12.02
N LYS A 545 14.87 12.20 12.13
CA LYS A 545 15.83 12.55 11.05
C LYS A 545 16.36 11.38 10.23
N PHE A 546 16.48 10.21 10.85
CA PHE A 546 17.01 9.00 10.21
C PHE A 546 16.08 8.40 9.13
N ASP A 547 14.77 8.68 9.18
CA ASP A 547 13.80 8.18 8.21
C ASP A 547 13.11 9.32 7.44
N PRO A 548 13.30 9.42 6.12
CA PRO A 548 12.81 10.56 5.35
C PRO A 548 11.27 10.71 5.29
N LEU A 549 10.52 9.62 5.47
CA LEU A 549 9.06 9.63 5.45
C LEU A 549 8.50 10.08 6.81
N LEU A 550 9.09 9.56 7.89
CA LEU A 550 8.75 9.92 9.26
C LEU A 550 9.04 11.40 9.50
N VAL A 551 10.20 11.93 9.12
CA VAL A 551 10.49 13.38 9.26
C VAL A 551 9.46 14.21 8.53
N LYS A 552 9.08 13.81 7.31
CA LYS A 552 8.08 14.53 6.52
C LYS A 552 6.71 14.52 7.22
N SER A 553 6.34 13.41 7.86
CA SER A 553 5.10 13.33 8.63
C SER A 553 5.15 14.21 9.88
N VAL A 554 6.25 14.21 10.64
CA VAL A 554 6.47 15.08 11.80
C VAL A 554 6.45 16.56 11.38
N ALA A 555 7.10 16.92 10.28
CA ALA A 555 7.11 18.27 9.74
C ALA A 555 5.69 18.81 9.45
N LYS A 556 4.76 17.96 8.99
CA LYS A 556 3.35 18.37 8.82
C LYS A 556 2.66 18.72 10.14
N TYR A 557 2.98 18.00 11.23
CA TYR A 557 2.46 18.33 12.55
C TYR A 557 3.14 19.58 13.13
N VAL A 558 4.42 19.80 12.85
CA VAL A 558 5.13 21.05 13.16
C VAL A 558 4.45 22.24 12.50
N VAL A 559 4.09 22.13 11.21
CA VAL A 559 3.31 23.16 10.50
C VAL A 559 2.02 23.51 11.25
N SER A 560 1.21 22.51 11.62
CA SER A 560 -0.02 22.73 12.37
C SER A 560 0.23 23.40 13.74
N SER A 561 1.30 23.02 14.42
CA SER A 561 1.71 23.63 15.69
C SER A 561 2.16 25.09 15.53
N LEU A 562 2.86 25.42 14.44
CA LEU A 562 3.28 26.78 14.12
C LEU A 562 2.10 27.67 13.72
N ASP A 563 1.14 27.14 12.95
CA ASP A 563 -0.12 27.84 12.66
C ASP A 563 -0.91 28.09 13.96
N MET A 564 -0.96 27.13 14.89
CA MET A 564 -1.59 27.35 16.19
C MET A 564 -0.84 28.41 17.02
N PHE A 565 0.50 28.39 17.00
CA PHE A 565 1.33 29.39 17.67
C PHE A 565 1.06 30.80 17.13
N LEU A 566 1.03 30.95 15.80
CA LEU A 566 0.68 32.20 15.11
C LEU A 566 -0.71 32.71 15.48
N ASN A 567 -1.73 31.85 15.39
CA ASN A 567 -3.12 32.25 15.69
C ASN A 567 -3.28 32.73 17.13
N ARG A 568 -2.61 32.10 18.10
CA ARG A 568 -2.63 32.53 19.50
C ARG A 568 -1.90 33.85 19.69
N LEU A 569 -0.76 34.02 19.01
CA LEU A 569 0.03 35.23 19.07
C LEU A 569 -0.74 36.42 18.48
N ASP A 570 -1.35 36.27 17.30
CA ASP A 570 -2.17 37.28 16.64
C ASP A 570 -3.35 37.75 17.51
N GLY A 571 -3.92 36.84 18.31
CA GLY A 571 -4.96 37.17 19.29
C GLY A 571 -4.47 38.02 20.46
N MET A 572 -3.17 38.06 20.73
CA MET A 572 -2.55 38.83 21.82
C MET A 572 -1.93 40.16 21.37
N ILE A 573 -1.70 40.36 20.07
CA ILE A 573 -1.13 41.61 19.55
C ILE A 573 -2.10 42.77 19.80
N SER A 574 -1.63 43.78 20.53
CA SER A 574 -2.38 45.02 20.75
C SER A 574 -2.31 45.91 19.50
N LYS A 575 -3.46 46.18 18.87
CA LYS A 575 -3.59 47.04 17.67
C LYS A 575 -4.06 48.46 17.99
N GLU A 576 -4.21 48.78 19.27
CA GLU A 576 -4.67 50.09 19.74
C GLU A 576 -3.64 51.19 19.50
N ARG A 577 -4.10 52.44 19.46
CA ARG A 577 -3.23 53.62 19.31
C ARG A 577 -2.13 53.66 20.38
N ALA A 578 -2.40 53.17 21.59
CA ALA A 578 -1.44 53.11 22.69
C ALA A 578 -0.21 52.22 22.40
N ALA A 579 -0.30 51.27 21.47
CA ALA A 579 0.82 50.41 21.07
C ALA A 579 1.86 51.15 20.21
N VAL A 580 1.48 52.27 19.60
CA VAL A 580 2.30 53.01 18.62
C VAL A 580 2.58 54.45 19.09
N THR A 581 1.88 54.92 20.13
CA THR A 581 2.01 56.28 20.65
C THR A 581 3.32 56.45 21.41
N LEU A 582 4.09 57.49 21.07
CA LEU A 582 5.38 57.81 21.69
C LEU A 582 5.27 58.95 22.71
N ILE A 583 4.20 58.97 23.51
CA ILE A 583 3.91 60.04 24.49
C ILE A 583 4.19 59.51 25.89
N GLY A 584 5.00 60.25 26.66
CA GLY A 584 5.36 59.92 28.04
C GLY A 584 6.86 59.64 28.22
N PRO A 585 7.32 59.51 29.47
CA PRO A 585 8.72 59.26 29.82
C PRO A 585 9.10 57.77 29.78
N THR A 586 8.14 56.85 29.67
CA THR A 586 8.36 55.39 29.63
C THR A 586 7.46 54.75 28.58
N ALA A 587 7.88 53.62 28.02
CA ALA A 587 7.07 52.85 27.06
C ALA A 587 5.72 52.43 27.65
N THR A 588 4.69 52.41 26.81
CA THR A 588 3.35 52.01 27.22
C THR A 588 3.31 50.51 27.52
N PRO A 589 2.40 50.03 28.39
CA PRO A 589 2.28 48.60 28.65
C PRO A 589 1.94 47.80 27.38
N GLN A 590 1.22 48.39 26.42
CA GLN A 590 0.96 47.79 25.10
C GLN A 590 2.24 47.66 24.26
N GLN A 591 3.15 48.64 24.30
CA GLN A 591 4.46 48.56 23.64
C GLN A 591 5.34 47.49 24.26
N VAL A 592 5.38 47.40 25.59
CA VAL A 592 6.12 46.35 26.31
C VAL A 592 5.58 44.97 25.94
N SER A 593 4.26 44.79 25.92
CA SER A 593 3.62 43.54 25.50
C SER A 593 3.96 43.17 24.05
N ASN A 594 3.81 44.10 23.10
CA ASN A 594 4.13 43.83 21.70
C ASN A 594 5.65 43.58 21.50
N GLY A 595 6.52 44.25 22.26
CA GLY A 595 7.97 44.02 22.24
C GLY A 595 8.35 42.61 22.71
N GLN A 596 7.68 42.09 23.75
CA GLN A 596 7.85 40.71 24.20
C GLN A 596 7.38 39.70 23.14
N LEU A 597 6.18 39.91 22.56
CA LEU A 597 5.66 39.07 21.47
C LEU A 597 6.57 39.07 20.23
N GLY A 598 7.07 40.25 19.82
CA GLY A 598 8.01 40.39 18.72
C GLY A 598 9.34 39.69 19.00
N THR A 599 9.85 39.80 20.23
CA THR A 599 11.05 39.07 20.69
C THR A 599 10.82 37.55 20.59
N CYS A 600 9.67 37.06 21.02
CA CYS A 600 9.31 35.64 20.93
C CYS A 600 9.32 35.14 19.48
N LEU A 601 8.67 35.89 18.57
CA LEU A 601 8.64 35.59 17.13
C LEU A 601 10.04 35.54 16.55
N TYR A 602 10.86 36.57 16.76
CA TYR A 602 12.20 36.63 16.17
C TYR A 602 13.07 35.44 16.58
N HIS A 603 13.15 35.14 17.88
CA HIS A 603 13.99 34.03 18.37
C HIS A 603 13.45 32.66 17.95
N CYS A 604 12.14 32.55 17.68
CA CYS A 604 11.56 31.35 17.08
C CYS A 604 11.97 31.24 15.60
N THR A 605 11.68 32.27 14.78
CA THR A 605 11.97 32.31 13.35
C THR A 605 13.46 32.11 13.06
N SER A 606 14.34 32.88 13.70
CA SER A 606 15.80 32.80 13.50
C SER A 606 16.37 31.41 13.79
N ARG A 607 15.80 30.67 14.74
CA ARG A 607 16.21 29.29 15.03
C ARG A 607 15.64 28.28 14.02
N LEU A 608 14.44 28.51 13.53
CA LEU A 608 13.82 27.65 12.52
C LEU A 608 14.46 27.84 11.14
N GLU A 609 14.92 29.05 10.81
CA GLU A 609 15.69 29.32 9.58
C GLU A 609 17.01 28.55 9.55
N LYS A 610 17.69 28.41 10.70
CA LYS A 610 18.92 27.60 10.81
C LYS A 610 18.72 26.11 10.50
N LEU A 611 17.47 25.62 10.54
CA LEU A 611 17.16 24.24 10.14
C LEU A 611 17.31 24.02 8.63
N GLU A 612 17.43 25.07 7.82
CA GLU A 612 17.67 24.94 6.37
C GLU A 612 19.00 24.22 6.08
N GLU A 613 20.04 24.50 6.86
CA GLU A 613 21.37 23.89 6.68
C GLU A 613 21.42 22.42 7.14
N GLU A 614 20.53 22.02 8.05
CA GLU A 614 20.60 20.72 8.72
C GLU A 614 19.72 19.62 8.10
N TYR A 615 18.72 19.98 7.28
CA TYR A 615 17.69 19.10 6.75
C TYR A 615 17.64 19.10 5.22
N ALA A 616 17.16 18.00 4.63
CA ALA A 616 17.00 17.91 3.18
C ALA A 616 15.93 18.89 2.65
N ASN A 617 16.14 19.44 1.45
CA ASN A 617 15.25 20.42 0.80
C ASN A 617 13.78 19.98 0.76
N ASN A 618 13.51 18.68 0.61
CA ASN A 618 12.14 18.13 0.58
C ASN A 618 11.38 18.26 1.91
N VAL A 619 12.10 18.28 3.03
CA VAL A 619 11.51 18.49 4.36
C VAL A 619 11.41 19.98 4.65
N PHE A 620 12.48 20.73 4.38
CA PHE A 620 12.49 22.17 4.62
C PHE A 620 11.45 22.92 3.79
N SER A 621 11.20 22.50 2.55
CA SER A 621 10.11 23.07 1.71
C SER A 621 8.71 22.95 2.33
N VAL A 622 8.48 21.97 3.23
CA VAL A 622 7.21 21.86 3.98
C VAL A 622 7.13 22.91 5.10
N LEU A 623 8.27 23.25 5.72
CA LEU A 623 8.35 24.18 6.85
C LEU A 623 8.46 25.64 6.39
N LYS A 624 9.21 25.89 5.32
CA LYS A 624 9.48 27.21 4.72
C LYS A 624 8.28 28.17 4.69
N PRO A 625 7.10 27.79 4.14
CA PRO A 625 5.98 28.73 4.06
C PRO A 625 5.48 29.20 5.44
N ASN A 626 5.60 28.38 6.49
CA ASN A 626 5.20 28.79 7.83
C ASN A 626 6.28 29.60 8.56
N ILE A 627 7.55 29.35 8.24
CA ILE A 627 8.65 30.21 8.71
C ILE A 627 8.52 31.60 8.10
N GLU A 628 8.23 31.70 6.81
CA GLU A 628 7.95 32.98 6.12
C GLU A 628 6.72 33.69 6.73
N LYS A 629 5.63 32.97 7.06
CA LYS A 629 4.49 33.56 7.79
C LYS A 629 4.88 34.14 9.15
N LEU A 630 5.77 33.47 9.90
CA LEU A 630 6.27 33.98 11.19
C LEU A 630 7.07 35.26 11.01
N GLN A 631 7.89 35.33 9.97
CA GLN A 631 8.64 36.54 9.61
C GLN A 631 7.70 37.68 9.22
N VAL A 632 6.71 37.44 8.36
CA VAL A 632 5.70 38.44 7.99
C VAL A 632 4.90 38.92 9.19
N ALA A 633 4.58 38.03 10.15
CA ALA A 633 3.90 38.40 11.39
C ALA A 633 4.77 39.31 12.28
N PHE A 634 6.09 39.06 12.32
CA PHE A 634 7.05 39.91 13.01
C PHE A 634 7.13 41.30 12.37
N ASP A 635 7.26 41.38 11.05
CA ASP A 635 7.33 42.65 10.32
C ASP A 635 6.05 43.46 10.51
N ARG A 636 4.88 42.81 10.41
CA ARG A 636 3.57 43.43 10.66
C ARG A 636 3.42 44.02 12.06
N LEU A 637 4.11 43.45 13.05
CA LEU A 637 4.11 43.95 14.43
C LEU A 637 5.02 45.18 14.59
N VAL A 638 6.16 45.19 13.89
CA VAL A 638 7.21 46.19 14.04
C VAL A 638 6.98 47.43 13.15
N ASP A 639 6.56 47.23 11.90
CA ASP A 639 6.45 48.31 10.90
C ASP A 639 5.62 49.52 11.35
N PRO A 640 4.44 49.35 11.99
CA PRO A 640 3.67 50.49 12.49
C PRO A 640 4.41 51.32 13.53
N LEU A 641 5.23 50.68 14.37
CA LEU A 641 6.04 51.36 15.39
C LEU A 641 7.17 52.16 14.74
N LEU A 642 7.89 51.56 13.79
CA LEU A 642 8.96 52.26 13.05
C LEU A 642 8.43 53.43 12.21
N ALA A 643 7.24 53.27 11.60
CA ALA A 643 6.58 54.36 10.89
C ALA A 643 6.21 55.52 11.83
N ALA A 644 5.71 55.22 13.03
CA ALA A 644 5.40 56.25 14.02
C ALA A 644 6.65 56.95 14.57
N ILE A 645 7.74 56.20 14.79
CA ILE A 645 9.04 56.78 15.15
C ILE A 645 9.48 57.79 14.10
N ARG A 646 9.47 57.42 12.81
CA ARG A 646 9.83 58.31 11.70
C ARG A 646 8.95 59.56 11.66
N ARG A 647 7.62 59.40 11.81
CA ARG A 647 6.67 60.50 11.79
C ARG A 647 6.88 61.49 12.94
N GLU A 648 7.08 61.00 14.17
CA GLU A 648 7.31 61.87 15.34
C GLU A 648 8.66 62.60 15.25
N LEU A 649 9.74 61.91 14.82
CA LEU A 649 11.04 62.54 14.61
C LEU A 649 10.98 63.62 13.52
N GLY A 650 10.30 63.34 12.39
CA GLY A 650 10.09 64.33 11.33
C GLY A 650 9.29 65.55 11.81
N ALA A 651 8.24 65.33 12.60
CA ALA A 651 7.44 66.43 13.16
C ALA A 651 8.22 67.31 14.15
N ILE A 652 9.15 66.74 14.93
CA ILE A 652 10.05 67.50 15.80
C ILE A 652 11.02 68.33 14.96
N ILE A 653 11.63 67.74 13.92
CA ILE A 653 12.55 68.43 13.02
C ILE A 653 11.85 69.59 12.30
N ALA A 654 10.61 69.42 11.84
CA ALA A 654 9.84 70.48 11.18
C ALA A 654 9.61 71.71 12.06
N LYS A 655 9.69 71.61 13.41
CA LYS A 655 9.65 72.77 14.31
C LYS A 655 10.81 73.75 14.10
N LEU A 656 11.86 73.35 13.38
CA LEU A 656 12.96 74.22 12.96
C LEU A 656 12.45 75.50 12.27
N HIS A 657 11.41 75.39 11.43
CA HIS A 657 10.83 76.53 10.70
C HIS A 657 10.05 77.52 11.57
N ARG A 658 9.80 77.19 12.84
CA ARG A 658 9.17 78.11 13.80
C ARG A 658 10.17 79.04 14.49
N MET A 659 11.46 78.92 14.20
CA MET A 659 12.52 79.74 14.77
C MET A 659 12.97 80.82 13.77
N ASP A 660 13.10 82.05 14.24
CA ASP A 660 13.65 83.15 13.46
C ASP A 660 15.18 83.09 13.46
N PHE A 661 15.79 82.76 12.32
CA PHE A 661 17.24 82.69 12.15
C PHE A 661 17.87 84.02 11.67
N SER A 662 17.11 85.12 11.64
CA SER A 662 17.56 86.45 11.23
C SER A 662 18.10 87.34 12.34
N ASP A 663 17.73 87.09 13.61
CA ASP A 663 17.94 88.07 14.68
C ASP A 663 19.37 88.02 15.26
N SER A 664 19.96 89.20 15.49
CA SER A 664 21.32 89.40 16.00
C SER A 664 21.38 89.95 17.43
N ALA A 665 20.24 90.12 18.09
CA ALA A 665 20.18 90.78 19.40
C ALA A 665 19.92 89.79 20.58
N ASP A 666 20.82 89.85 21.56
CA ASP A 666 20.71 89.37 22.94
C ASP A 666 20.35 87.89 23.20
N ARG A 667 21.38 87.04 23.07
CA ARG A 667 21.58 85.92 24.01
C ARG A 667 22.92 86.06 24.71
N MET A 668 23.10 87.17 25.42
CA MET A 668 24.22 87.38 26.35
C MET A 668 24.00 86.52 27.60
N GLY A 669 24.24 85.22 27.45
CA GLY A 669 24.25 84.22 28.51
C GLY A 669 25.20 83.12 28.08
N THR A 670 26.25 82.93 28.86
CA THR A 670 27.39 82.04 28.65
C THR A 670 26.99 80.68 28.04
N GLY A 671 27.36 80.46 26.77
CA GLY A 671 27.24 79.18 26.07
C GLY A 671 26.07 79.11 25.10
N GLY A 672 26.37 79.21 23.80
CA GLY A 672 25.43 78.88 22.72
C GLY A 672 25.00 77.42 22.81
N GLY A 673 23.93 77.16 23.55
CA GLY A 673 23.35 75.83 23.70
C GLY A 673 22.51 75.43 22.49
N PRO A 674 22.17 74.13 22.36
CA PRO A 674 21.34 73.63 21.27
C PRO A 674 19.94 74.25 21.29
N SER A 675 19.37 74.40 20.10
CA SER A 675 18.02 74.92 19.89
C SER A 675 16.96 74.05 20.60
N PRO A 676 15.80 74.60 20.98
CA PRO A 676 14.76 73.86 21.70
C PRO A 676 14.25 72.63 20.95
N TYR A 677 14.09 72.70 19.62
CA TYR A 677 13.69 71.53 18.82
C TYR A 677 14.79 70.45 18.79
N MET A 678 16.07 70.85 18.86
CA MET A 678 17.19 69.91 18.91
C MET A 678 17.24 69.21 20.26
N LYS A 679 16.99 69.93 21.37
CA LYS A 679 16.82 69.31 22.69
C LYS A 679 15.65 68.32 22.70
N ASP A 680 14.49 68.69 22.17
CA ASP A 680 13.33 67.78 22.00
C ASP A 680 13.71 66.52 21.20
N LEU A 681 14.50 66.68 20.12
CA LEU A 681 14.93 65.58 19.25
C LEU A 681 15.89 64.64 19.98
N VAL A 682 16.88 65.17 20.69
CA VAL A 682 17.85 64.39 21.48
C VAL A 682 17.14 63.62 22.58
N GLU A 683 16.25 64.26 23.33
CA GLU A 683 15.43 63.61 24.36
C GLU A 683 14.56 62.50 23.75
N ARG A 684 13.94 62.75 22.59
CA ARG A 684 13.11 61.75 21.92
C ARG A 684 13.92 60.57 21.39
N LEU A 685 15.09 60.79 20.80
CA LEU A 685 15.99 59.73 20.36
C LEU A 685 16.47 58.86 21.54
N ASN A 686 16.81 59.50 22.66
CA ASN A 686 17.19 58.79 23.88
C ASN A 686 16.05 57.94 24.44
N TYR A 687 14.82 58.46 24.45
CA TYR A 687 13.62 57.72 24.84
C TYR A 687 13.34 56.53 23.91
N ILE A 688 13.38 56.73 22.58
CA ILE A 688 13.16 55.65 21.61
C ILE A 688 14.16 54.53 21.83
N LYS A 689 15.44 54.85 22.02
CA LYS A 689 16.48 53.84 22.26
C LYS A 689 16.35 53.16 23.61
N SER A 690 16.17 53.94 24.67
CA SER A 690 16.29 53.46 26.05
C SER A 690 15.04 52.78 26.56
N ASP A 691 13.87 53.12 26.03
CA ASP A 691 12.57 52.67 26.54
C ASP A 691 11.73 51.93 25.51
N VAL A 692 11.83 52.25 24.21
CA VAL A 692 10.97 51.65 23.15
C VAL A 692 11.66 50.47 22.45
N LEU A 693 12.81 50.70 21.81
CA LEU A 693 13.55 49.65 21.08
C LEU A 693 14.14 48.60 22.02
N CYS A 694 14.46 48.97 23.27
CA CYS A 694 14.97 48.03 24.27
C CYS A 694 13.94 46.95 24.67
N GLN A 695 12.64 47.18 24.43
CA GLN A 695 11.60 46.17 24.69
C GLN A 695 11.69 44.99 23.73
N PHE A 696 12.32 45.21 22.57
CA PHE A 696 12.67 44.18 21.62
C PHE A 696 14.07 43.67 21.97
N ASN A 697 14.15 42.49 22.60
CA ASN A 697 15.42 41.90 23.02
C ASN A 697 16.13 41.21 21.83
N VAL A 698 16.40 42.00 20.79
CA VAL A 698 16.94 41.57 19.49
C VAL A 698 18.06 42.52 19.08
N ALA A 699 19.30 42.23 19.50
CA ALA A 699 20.44 43.14 19.29
C ALA A 699 20.76 43.38 17.80
N GLU A 700 20.75 42.33 16.99
CA GLU A 700 21.12 42.41 15.56
C GLU A 700 20.18 43.33 14.78
N ILE A 701 18.86 43.10 14.89
CA ILE A 701 17.87 43.93 14.20
C ILE A 701 17.80 45.34 14.80
N ASN A 702 17.97 45.50 16.12
CA ASN A 702 17.98 46.82 16.74
C ASN A 702 19.06 47.74 16.14
N GLN A 703 20.21 47.19 15.76
CA GLN A 703 21.26 47.94 15.06
C GLN A 703 20.80 48.38 13.66
N ASP A 704 20.15 47.50 12.91
CA ASP A 704 19.65 47.82 11.57
C ASP A 704 18.50 48.84 11.59
N TRP A 705 17.58 48.73 12.57
CA TRP A 705 16.56 49.76 12.82
C TRP A 705 17.20 51.08 13.22
N ALA A 706 18.22 51.07 14.09
CA ALA A 706 18.91 52.28 14.50
C ALA A 706 19.58 52.98 13.30
N VAL A 707 20.27 52.23 12.43
CA VAL A 707 20.86 52.75 11.19
C VAL A 707 19.79 53.35 10.28
N THR A 708 18.66 52.65 10.10
CA THR A 708 17.56 53.12 9.24
C THR A 708 16.94 54.41 9.77
N ILE A 709 16.72 54.50 11.08
CA ILE A 709 16.22 55.72 11.74
C ILE A 709 17.23 56.86 11.61
N VAL A 710 18.53 56.60 11.79
CA VAL A 710 19.59 57.61 11.66
C VAL A 710 19.65 58.18 10.25
N LYS A 711 19.61 57.33 9.21
CA LYS A 711 19.55 57.78 7.81
C LYS A 711 18.36 58.70 7.56
N TYR A 712 17.17 58.29 8.03
CA TYR A 712 15.96 59.09 7.91
C TYR A 712 16.08 60.45 8.63
N VAL A 713 16.59 60.47 9.87
CA VAL A 713 16.78 61.71 10.64
C VAL A 713 17.76 62.64 9.95
N ILE A 714 18.89 62.12 9.45
CA ILE A 714 19.89 62.91 8.70
C ILE A 714 19.26 63.54 7.46
N LYS A 715 18.63 62.73 6.59
CA LYS A 715 18.00 63.22 5.35
C LYS A 715 16.94 64.28 5.64
N THR A 716 16.02 63.97 6.56
CA THR A 716 14.92 64.87 6.94
C THR A 716 15.44 66.18 7.55
N PHE A 717 16.44 66.10 8.45
CA PHE A 717 17.04 67.28 9.06
C PHE A 717 17.71 68.19 8.03
N PHE A 718 18.51 67.64 7.12
CA PHE A 718 19.19 68.46 6.12
C PHE A 718 18.25 69.04 5.07
N LEU A 719 17.18 68.33 4.69
CA LEU A 719 16.14 68.88 3.85
C LEU A 719 15.46 70.09 4.52
N HIS A 720 15.02 69.96 5.78
CA HIS A 720 14.45 71.08 6.52
C HIS A 720 15.44 72.21 6.77
N ALA A 721 16.69 71.91 7.10
CA ALA A 721 17.73 72.92 7.32
C ALA A 721 18.08 73.69 6.04
N SER A 722 18.01 73.03 4.87
CA SER A 722 18.33 73.67 3.57
C SER A 722 17.30 74.70 3.10
N ILE A 723 16.06 74.62 3.59
CA ILE A 723 14.96 75.55 3.24
C ILE A 723 14.67 76.56 4.35
N ALA A 724 15.51 76.66 5.39
CA ALA A 724 15.31 77.59 6.50
C ALA A 724 15.61 79.04 6.08
N LYS A 725 14.58 79.89 6.01
CA LYS A 725 14.66 81.32 5.62
C LYS A 725 13.84 82.16 6.62
N PRO A 726 14.33 83.31 7.13
CA PRO A 726 15.57 84.03 6.79
C PRO A 726 16.82 83.55 7.57
N LEU A 727 17.99 83.48 6.91
CA LEU A 727 19.24 82.97 7.49
C LEU A 727 20.31 84.07 7.68
N GLY A 728 20.54 84.52 8.92
CA GLY A 728 21.59 85.48 9.31
C GLY A 728 22.91 84.82 9.76
N GLU A 729 23.93 85.61 10.08
CA GLU A 729 25.24 85.12 10.57
C GLU A 729 25.13 84.38 11.91
N SER A 730 24.33 84.92 12.84
CA SER A 730 23.95 84.28 14.10
C SER A 730 23.20 82.96 13.87
N GLY A 731 22.26 82.93 12.91
CA GLY A 731 21.50 81.75 12.52
C GLY A 731 22.37 80.63 11.94
N LYS A 732 23.39 80.97 11.12
CA LYS A 732 24.37 80.01 10.60
C LYS A 732 25.18 79.37 11.74
N LEU A 733 25.63 80.17 12.70
CA LEU A 733 26.35 79.65 13.88
C LEU A 733 25.44 78.75 14.74
N GLN A 734 24.18 79.13 14.97
CA GLN A 734 23.22 78.29 15.70
C GLN A 734 22.96 76.95 14.99
N LEU A 735 22.80 76.96 13.66
CA LEU A 735 22.60 75.74 12.88
C LEU A 735 23.85 74.84 12.92
N THR A 736 25.07 75.41 12.96
CA THR A 736 26.28 74.59 13.17
C THR A 736 26.35 73.95 14.55
N THR A 737 25.90 74.64 15.60
CA THR A 737 25.76 74.08 16.95
C THR A 737 24.74 72.94 16.96
N ASP A 738 23.58 73.13 16.32
CA ASP A 738 22.56 72.10 16.19
C ASP A 738 23.06 70.88 15.38
N MET A 739 23.82 71.08 14.30
CA MET A 739 24.47 70.01 13.54
C MET A 739 25.50 69.24 14.38
N ALA A 740 26.23 69.90 15.28
CA ALA A 740 27.19 69.26 16.19
C ALA A 740 26.48 68.43 17.26
N GLU A 741 25.39 68.97 17.83
CA GLU A 741 24.56 68.25 18.79
C GLU A 741 23.87 67.04 18.14
N LEU A 742 23.34 67.20 16.93
CA LEU A 742 22.75 66.09 16.16
C LEU A 742 23.77 64.99 15.90
N GLU A 743 24.98 65.33 15.48
CA GLU A 743 26.06 64.35 15.27
C GLU A 743 26.36 63.58 16.56
N PHE A 744 26.48 64.28 17.69
CA PHE A 744 26.71 63.67 18.99
C PHE A 744 25.55 62.74 19.40
N ALA A 745 24.31 63.18 19.19
CA ALA A 745 23.11 62.41 19.53
C ALA A 745 22.94 61.17 18.67
N LEU A 746 23.18 61.26 17.36
CA LEU A 746 23.13 60.10 16.46
C LEU A 746 24.25 59.11 16.78
N ASN A 747 25.44 59.59 17.13
CA ASN A 747 26.54 58.76 17.60
C ASN A 747 26.16 58.02 18.90
N ALA A 748 25.55 58.72 19.85
CA ALA A 748 25.04 58.13 21.08
C ALA A 748 23.87 57.16 20.81
N PHE A 749 23.04 57.40 19.80
CA PHE A 749 21.91 56.54 19.41
C PHE A 749 22.38 55.24 18.76
N MET A 750 23.47 55.24 17.98
CA MET A 750 24.04 54.02 17.39
C MET A 750 24.97 53.23 18.33
N SER A 751 25.54 53.87 19.36
CA SER A 751 26.48 53.22 20.29
C SER A 751 25.79 52.22 21.23
N GLU A 752 26.13 50.94 21.19
CA GLU A 752 25.63 49.97 22.18
C GLU A 752 26.17 50.26 23.60
N LYS A 753 25.35 49.96 24.63
CA LYS A 753 25.79 50.03 26.04
C LYS A 753 26.94 49.04 26.25
N GLY A 754 28.18 49.54 26.30
CA GLY A 754 29.38 48.74 26.56
C GLY A 754 30.43 48.74 25.44
N GLN A 755 30.15 49.30 24.26
CA GLN A 755 31.17 49.48 23.22
C GLN A 755 31.90 50.83 23.39
N SER A 756 33.23 50.80 23.31
CA SER A 756 34.06 52.02 23.35
C SER A 756 33.72 52.94 22.18
N LYS A 757 33.71 54.25 22.41
CA LYS A 757 33.34 55.34 21.48
C LYS A 757 34.08 55.33 20.11
N ALA A 758 35.07 54.46 19.93
CA ALA A 758 36.00 54.45 18.81
C ALA A 758 35.61 53.54 17.63
N ASN A 759 34.60 52.65 17.77
CA ASN A 759 34.33 51.61 16.76
C ASN A 759 32.88 51.62 16.22
N ILE A 760 32.29 52.81 16.02
CA ILE A 760 30.99 52.94 15.37
C ILE A 760 31.21 52.96 13.86
N ASN A 761 30.70 51.93 13.18
CA ASN A 761 30.96 51.73 11.77
C ASN A 761 30.03 52.63 10.91
N TRP A 762 30.38 53.92 10.82
CA TRP A 762 29.71 54.92 9.96
C TRP A 762 29.70 54.51 8.48
N GLU A 763 30.48 53.48 8.09
CA GLU A 763 30.43 52.84 6.78
C GLU A 763 29.01 52.43 6.37
N ARG A 764 28.17 51.91 7.30
CA ARG A 764 26.77 51.51 6.99
C ARG A 764 25.84 52.70 6.71
N VAL A 765 26.17 53.88 7.25
CA VAL A 765 25.48 55.16 7.03
C VAL A 765 26.14 55.98 5.91
N GLY A 766 27.34 55.56 5.48
CA GLY A 766 28.31 56.18 4.57
C GLY A 766 27.94 57.53 3.96
N ASP A 767 27.09 57.51 2.93
CA ASP A 767 26.80 58.69 2.12
C ASP A 767 25.98 59.75 2.86
N ASP A 768 25.02 59.34 3.70
CA ASP A 768 24.22 60.26 4.50
C ASP A 768 25.09 60.98 5.56
N TYR A 769 26.12 60.31 6.09
CA TYR A 769 27.06 60.92 7.03
C TYR A 769 28.04 61.88 6.33
N ARG A 770 28.40 61.62 5.06
CA ARG A 770 29.19 62.57 4.26
C ARG A 770 28.44 63.89 4.08
N ILE A 771 27.11 63.84 3.89
CA ILE A 771 26.25 65.03 3.84
C ILE A 771 26.40 65.85 5.12
N LEU A 772 26.35 65.20 6.29
CA LEU A 772 26.50 65.86 7.58
C LEU A 772 27.84 66.62 7.72
N ARG A 773 28.92 66.03 7.20
CA ARG A 773 30.25 66.65 7.22
C ARG A 773 30.42 67.76 6.18
N ALA A 774 29.83 67.61 5.00
CA ALA A 774 29.95 68.55 3.90
C ALA A 774 29.00 69.77 4.02
N MET A 775 27.89 69.64 4.76
CA MET A 775 26.93 70.74 4.95
C MET A 775 27.48 71.89 5.83
N ARG A 776 28.34 71.60 6.81
CA ARG A 776 28.90 72.65 7.70
C ARG A 776 29.73 73.70 6.94
N PRO A 777 30.70 73.32 6.08
CA PRO A 777 31.42 74.29 5.25
C PRO A 777 30.52 75.06 4.29
N LEU A 778 29.49 74.42 3.72
CA LEU A 778 28.57 75.03 2.74
C LEU A 778 27.90 76.31 3.27
N LEU A 779 27.57 76.37 4.55
CA LEU A 779 26.91 77.53 5.17
C LEU A 779 27.76 78.81 5.10
N PHE A 780 29.10 78.68 5.06
CA PHE A 780 30.06 79.78 5.09
C PHE A 780 30.79 80.01 3.76
N LEU A 781 30.55 79.19 2.73
CA LEU A 781 31.11 79.44 1.40
C LEU A 781 30.59 80.75 0.81
N GLU A 782 31.45 81.41 0.03
CA GLU A 782 31.09 82.56 -0.79
C GLU A 782 30.19 82.15 -1.97
N ASN A 783 29.36 83.07 -2.46
CA ASN A 783 28.36 82.76 -3.50
C ASN A 783 28.97 82.19 -4.79
N SER A 784 30.15 82.68 -5.19
CA SER A 784 30.91 82.22 -6.36
C SER A 784 31.41 80.77 -6.25
N GLN A 785 31.57 80.27 -5.01
CA GLN A 785 32.12 78.94 -4.73
C GLN A 785 31.04 77.86 -4.68
N LEU A 786 29.75 78.24 -4.61
CA LEU A 786 28.62 77.30 -4.54
C LEU A 786 28.40 76.50 -5.83
N ALA A 787 28.79 77.03 -6.99
CA ALA A 787 28.71 76.32 -8.28
C ALA A 787 29.90 75.39 -8.56
N SER A 788 30.95 75.43 -7.72
CA SER A 788 32.18 74.64 -7.91
C SER A 788 32.02 73.21 -7.37
N GLN A 789 32.14 72.21 -8.26
CA GLN A 789 32.05 70.79 -7.90
C GLN A 789 33.09 70.32 -6.87
N LYS A 790 34.21 71.06 -6.71
CA LYS A 790 35.25 70.75 -5.72
C LYS A 790 34.83 71.07 -4.29
N HIS A 791 34.01 72.10 -4.11
CA HIS A 791 33.60 72.60 -2.78
C HIS A 791 32.24 72.04 -2.34
N THR A 792 31.46 71.48 -3.27
CA THR A 792 30.15 70.85 -3.03
C THR A 792 30.19 69.32 -3.12
N ALA A 793 31.38 68.72 -3.18
CA ALA A 793 31.55 67.27 -3.24
C ALA A 793 30.97 66.59 -1.99
N GLY A 794 30.10 65.60 -2.20
CA GLY A 794 29.44 64.83 -1.12
C GLY A 794 28.09 65.38 -0.65
N LEU A 795 27.54 66.39 -1.32
CA LEU A 795 26.20 66.93 -1.07
C LEU A 795 25.24 66.62 -2.23
N PRO A 796 23.98 66.24 -1.94
CA PRO A 796 22.92 66.20 -2.93
C PRO A 796 22.77 67.57 -3.62
N PRO A 797 22.68 67.62 -4.95
CA PRO A 797 22.50 68.86 -5.70
C PRO A 797 21.28 69.67 -5.21
N LEU A 798 20.22 68.99 -4.79
CA LEU A 798 19.01 69.61 -4.25
C LEU A 798 19.28 70.47 -3.01
N LEU A 799 20.15 70.03 -2.09
CA LEU A 799 20.49 70.81 -0.89
C LEU A 799 21.29 72.06 -1.23
N VAL A 800 22.16 71.97 -2.25
CA VAL A 800 22.93 73.12 -2.77
C VAL A 800 21.98 74.13 -3.43
N LEU A 801 21.02 73.65 -4.22
CA LEU A 801 20.00 74.50 -4.86
C LEU A 801 19.13 75.21 -3.83
N HIS A 802 18.62 74.51 -2.81
CA HIS A 802 17.87 75.14 -1.72
C HIS A 802 18.68 76.22 -1.01
N HIS A 803 19.96 75.96 -0.72
CA HIS A 803 20.83 76.95 -0.07
C HIS A 803 21.09 78.20 -0.93
N ILE A 804 21.22 78.04 -2.25
CA ILE A 804 21.30 79.17 -3.20
C ILE A 804 20.01 79.99 -3.14
N LEU A 805 18.84 79.33 -3.14
CA LEU A 805 17.53 79.99 -3.08
C LEU A 805 17.30 80.71 -1.75
N VAL A 806 17.71 80.13 -0.61
CA VAL A 806 17.60 80.76 0.71
C VAL A 806 18.42 82.07 0.79
N ARG A 807 19.60 82.10 0.17
CA ARG A 807 20.46 83.31 0.10
C ARG A 807 19.96 84.37 -0.86
N SER A 808 19.07 83.98 -1.78
CA SER A 808 18.53 84.85 -2.81
C SER A 808 17.23 85.55 -2.36
N PRO A 809 16.85 86.66 -3.02
CA PRO A 809 15.53 87.26 -2.83
C PRO A 809 14.37 86.39 -3.40
N ILE A 810 14.67 85.28 -4.08
CA ILE A 810 13.69 84.37 -4.68
C ILE A 810 12.93 83.61 -3.59
N SER A 811 11.63 83.44 -3.78
CA SER A 811 10.76 82.65 -2.91
C SER A 811 11.08 81.17 -3.07
N LEU A 812 11.06 80.40 -1.98
CA LEU A 812 11.37 78.97 -2.02
C LEU A 812 10.25 78.18 -2.71
N PRO A 813 10.53 76.97 -3.24
CA PRO A 813 9.53 76.15 -3.94
C PRO A 813 8.22 75.96 -3.16
N HIS A 814 8.31 75.66 -1.86
CA HIS A 814 7.13 75.49 -1.02
C HIS A 814 6.27 76.76 -0.91
N THR A 815 6.90 77.95 -0.81
CA THR A 815 6.15 79.22 -0.78
C THR A 815 5.53 79.59 -2.12
N LEU A 816 6.14 79.20 -3.25
CA LEU A 816 5.63 79.46 -4.60
C LEU A 816 4.39 78.60 -4.91
N HIS A 817 4.40 77.34 -4.46
CA HIS A 817 3.30 76.39 -4.65
C HIS A 817 2.25 76.38 -3.51
N GLY A 818 2.46 77.20 -2.47
CA GLY A 818 1.53 77.31 -1.33
C GLY A 818 1.53 76.09 -0.38
N TRP A 819 2.62 75.32 -0.36
CA TRP A 819 2.78 74.16 0.51
C TRP A 819 3.36 74.54 1.86
N ALA A 820 2.99 73.81 2.91
CA ALA A 820 3.72 73.86 4.17
C ALA A 820 5.13 73.26 4.00
N GLU A 821 6.09 73.72 4.80
CA GLU A 821 7.49 73.26 4.73
C GLU A 821 7.61 71.74 4.97
N ALA A 822 6.74 71.20 5.83
CA ALA A 822 6.64 69.76 6.09
C ALA A 822 5.99 68.98 4.93
N GLU A 823 5.07 69.58 4.18
CA GLU A 823 4.47 68.95 3.00
C GLU A 823 5.46 68.90 1.85
N TYR A 824 6.27 69.96 1.67
CA TYR A 824 7.36 69.97 0.69
C TYR A 824 8.43 68.92 0.98
N VAL A 825 8.92 68.82 2.21
CA VAL A 825 9.93 67.81 2.56
C VAL A 825 9.38 66.40 2.38
N ARG A 826 8.09 66.18 2.68
CA ARG A 826 7.42 64.91 2.42
C ARG A 826 7.28 64.63 0.92
N TRP A 827 6.92 65.63 0.11
CA TRP A 827 6.84 65.49 -1.34
C TRP A 827 8.19 65.11 -1.94
N VAL A 828 9.28 65.75 -1.49
CA VAL A 828 10.65 65.43 -1.91
C VAL A 828 11.08 64.01 -1.53
N ASP A 829 10.61 63.48 -0.39
CA ASP A 829 10.91 62.10 0.04
C ASP A 829 10.09 61.05 -0.74
N GLU A 830 8.93 61.43 -1.31
CA GLU A 830 8.04 60.56 -2.09
C GLU A 830 8.34 60.55 -3.60
N HIS A 831 9.12 61.52 -4.12
CA HIS A 831 9.39 61.72 -5.56
C HIS A 831 10.87 61.52 -5.92
N GLU A 832 11.16 61.29 -7.20
CA GLU A 832 12.53 61.10 -7.66
C GLU A 832 13.33 62.41 -7.61
N GLU A 833 14.66 62.32 -7.42
CA GLU A 833 15.53 63.51 -7.34
C GLU A 833 15.45 64.38 -8.60
N GLN A 834 15.21 63.77 -9.78
CA GLN A 834 15.05 64.47 -11.05
C GLN A 834 13.78 65.32 -11.11
N GLU A 835 12.68 64.81 -10.53
CA GLU A 835 11.41 65.54 -10.45
C GLU A 835 11.58 66.77 -9.54
N ALA A 836 12.31 66.62 -8.42
CA ALA A 836 12.65 67.74 -7.54
C ALA A 836 13.53 68.79 -8.24
N TRP A 837 14.48 68.38 -9.10
CA TRP A 837 15.29 69.33 -9.89
C TRP A 837 14.46 70.08 -10.93
N SER A 838 13.54 69.39 -11.61
CA SER A 838 12.63 70.00 -12.57
C SER A 838 11.69 71.02 -11.93
N LEU A 839 11.24 70.75 -10.69
CA LEU A 839 10.43 71.68 -9.90
C LEU A 839 11.20 72.97 -9.63
N VAL A 840 12.44 72.87 -9.17
CA VAL A 840 13.31 74.03 -8.92
C VAL A 840 13.58 74.82 -10.21
N GLU A 841 13.79 74.16 -11.34
CA GLU A 841 14.00 74.82 -12.64
C GLU A 841 12.73 75.55 -13.13
N SER A 842 11.56 74.94 -12.94
CA SER A 842 10.26 75.55 -13.23
C SER A 842 10.03 76.79 -12.35
N ASP A 843 10.37 76.71 -11.07
CA ASP A 843 10.20 77.80 -10.11
C ASP A 843 11.09 79.00 -10.42
N LEU A 844 12.35 78.75 -10.81
CA LEU A 844 13.27 79.79 -11.28
C LEU A 844 12.73 80.48 -12.53
N SER A 845 12.20 79.71 -13.49
CA SER A 845 11.65 80.24 -14.74
C SER A 845 10.33 81.01 -14.53
N HIS A 846 9.52 80.58 -13.56
CA HIS A 846 8.30 81.28 -13.17
C HIS A 846 8.63 82.62 -12.48
N TRP A 847 9.62 82.63 -11.58
CA TRP A 847 10.07 83.84 -10.91
C TRP A 847 10.62 84.89 -11.89
N GLU A 848 11.42 84.48 -12.89
CA GLU A 848 11.91 85.39 -13.94
C GLU A 848 10.75 86.06 -14.69
N LYS A 849 9.74 85.28 -15.13
CA LYS A 849 8.56 85.80 -15.85
C LYS A 849 7.71 86.76 -15.02
N VAL A 850 7.52 86.46 -13.74
CA VAL A 850 6.73 87.30 -12.82
C VAL A 850 7.48 88.60 -12.50
N THR A 851 8.79 88.53 -12.27
CA THR A 851 9.62 89.72 -11.97
C THR A 851 9.72 90.66 -13.17
N GLU A 852 9.80 90.10 -14.39
CA GLU A 852 9.72 90.85 -15.65
C GLU A 852 8.36 91.52 -15.86
N ALA A 853 7.26 90.88 -15.45
CA ALA A 853 5.90 91.41 -15.55
C ALA A 853 5.59 92.49 -14.49
N GLU A 854 6.16 92.39 -13.28
CA GLU A 854 5.94 93.30 -12.17
C GLU A 854 6.89 94.52 -12.17
N GLY A 855 7.87 94.57 -13.08
CA GLY A 855 8.82 95.69 -13.19
C GLY A 855 9.83 95.78 -12.05
N GLY A 856 10.06 94.67 -11.33
CA GLY A 856 11.07 94.58 -10.26
C GLY A 856 12.50 94.61 -10.81
N ASP A 857 13.49 94.97 -9.99
CA ASP A 857 14.90 95.03 -10.40
C ASP A 857 15.53 93.61 -10.43
N PRO A 858 15.76 93.01 -11.62
CA PRO A 858 16.25 91.64 -11.73
C PRO A 858 17.74 91.52 -11.38
N SER A 859 18.47 92.63 -11.31
CA SER A 859 19.93 92.68 -11.17
C SER A 859 20.43 92.02 -9.87
N SER A 860 19.64 92.12 -8.79
CA SER A 860 19.98 91.56 -7.48
C SER A 860 19.87 90.04 -7.38
N ALA A 861 19.08 89.42 -8.26
CA ALA A 861 18.81 87.98 -8.26
C ALA A 861 19.48 87.23 -9.42
N THR A 862 19.92 87.94 -10.47
CA THR A 862 20.46 87.32 -11.70
C THR A 862 21.67 86.43 -11.43
N GLU A 863 22.54 86.83 -10.48
CA GLU A 863 23.71 86.05 -10.05
C GLU A 863 23.30 84.68 -9.48
N TYR A 864 22.27 84.64 -8.62
CA TYR A 864 21.80 83.42 -7.98
C TYR A 864 21.11 82.47 -8.96
N VAL A 865 20.37 83.00 -9.94
CA VAL A 865 19.72 82.18 -10.99
C VAL A 865 20.77 81.51 -11.89
N GLN A 866 21.83 82.23 -12.26
CA GLN A 866 22.94 81.66 -13.04
C GLN A 866 23.69 80.57 -12.26
N LEU A 867 23.94 80.79 -10.96
CA LEU A 867 24.54 79.79 -10.08
C LEU A 867 23.66 78.53 -9.96
N ALA A 868 22.35 78.70 -9.76
CA ALA A 868 21.41 77.58 -9.67
C ALA A 868 21.33 76.76 -10.97
N ARG A 869 21.26 77.41 -12.14
CA ARG A 869 21.28 76.73 -13.45
C ARG A 869 22.60 76.01 -13.72
N THR A 870 23.72 76.56 -13.27
CA THR A 870 25.04 75.90 -13.38
C THR A 870 25.07 74.61 -12.54
N VAL A 871 24.54 74.65 -11.31
CA VAL A 871 24.42 73.47 -10.45
C VAL A 871 23.47 72.42 -11.06
N LEU A 872 22.32 72.83 -11.60
CA LEU A 872 21.38 71.94 -12.30
C LEU A 872 22.04 71.26 -13.52
N SER A 873 22.77 72.03 -14.35
CA SER A 873 23.47 71.46 -15.51
C SER A 873 24.57 70.46 -15.11
N ASN A 874 25.28 70.72 -14.01
CA ASN A 874 26.30 69.82 -13.50
C ASN A 874 25.69 68.54 -12.92
N ALA A 875 24.52 68.64 -12.28
CA ALA A 875 23.78 67.51 -11.74
C ALA A 875 23.19 66.61 -12.85
N MET A 876 22.58 67.21 -13.88
CA MET A 876 22.05 66.47 -15.03
C MET A 876 23.16 65.77 -15.82
N ASN A 877 24.34 66.38 -15.97
CA ASN A 877 25.49 65.78 -16.65
C ASN A 877 26.19 64.68 -15.83
N ALA A 878 25.99 64.63 -14.51
CA ALA A 878 26.56 63.58 -13.65
C ALA A 878 25.69 62.32 -13.56
N ASN A 879 24.39 62.42 -13.90
CA ASN A 879 23.42 61.33 -13.90
C ASN A 879 23.15 60.72 -15.29
N ALA A 880 23.69 61.32 -16.36
CA ALA A 880 23.73 60.78 -17.72
C ALA A 880 25.02 59.98 -17.93
#